data_AF-A0A925KP63-F1
#
_entry.id   AF-A0A925KP63-F1
#
_cell.length_a   1.000
_cell.length_b   1.000
_cell.length_c   1.000
_cell.angle_alpha   90.00
_cell.angle_beta   90.00
_cell.angle_gamma   90.00
#
_symmetry.space_group_name_H-M   'P 1'
#
loop_
_entity.id
_entity.type
_entity.pdbx_description
1 polymer ?
#
loop_
_entity_poly.entity_id
_entity_poly.type
_entity_poly.pdbx_seq_one_letter_code
_entity_poly.pdbx_strand_id
1 'polypeptide(L)'
;MRNNGGTFKGLKLGVLTGLLGLLLSATPLGVDLEEEFGLRWLFQIRGARPAPAEVMVIAIDRESSERLGLANDPGKWPRSIHARLVEKLSSAGVKVIAFDLLFDKSREAEYDIELARAMRAADNVVLVAYLKRKIIAGQAAIDELEMPVPAIAAEAAAVAPFPMPKVPARVNAYWSFVDSGGEDSPVFPVIAFQIHAAPVYEEFLDLLRGASPAEAEKLPASADRAIAHGKANQLVLSLRESFANDPRIAKQMLRQLQSSDIDPAARQTLTSLIHLYDGGEIHYLNYYGPARSIKTIPYAEALALLESPDSAANFNGKAVFVGFAESTQPEQKDNYYTVFSEASGLDLSGVEIAATVFANLSEDLSLRRLGLPALLALVFAFGLIVGAICLSFPIAIAAVSMLAFIGIYLAIAVHQFANAGIWLPLFAPLCLQAPAAFAVAVFSSYRYANRERLNIRRAFGYYLPKNVVDQLAQKLGSAAATAAPQLVYGTCLATDVERFTVVAEDMDPAQLSVLMNDYYQTVFCPIHKLGGIVSDVEGDAVLAIWTASQPNNALKQRACEASLDIAHAVSRFNRDSGRAALCTRIGLDSGSMSLGSIGAGEHYEYRAVGDIVNTAHRIQGLNKELHTCVLASQAALDGVDGFLARGLGSFLLAGKSKTSEIFELLCRSEEASRDQLWLCSAFAEALKSYRARQWLAARAGFAEILRAVPEDGPARFYLKLIERYDIDPPVHSWNEGLVHIEGK
;
A
#
# COMPACT_ATOMS: atom_id res chain seq x y z
N MET A 1 24.02 6.43 17.13
CA MET A 1 23.02 7.51 16.94
C MET A 1 22.17 7.30 15.67
N ARG A 2 21.53 6.14 15.51
CA ARG A 2 20.89 5.71 14.25
C ARG A 2 19.46 5.25 14.54
N ASN A 3 18.53 6.18 14.81
CA ASN A 3 17.08 5.84 14.82
C ASN A 3 16.08 7.02 14.74
N ASN A 4 16.48 8.28 14.95
CA ASN A 4 15.51 9.40 14.97
C ASN A 4 14.88 9.76 13.61
N GLY A 5 15.44 9.27 12.50
CA GLY A 5 14.90 9.54 11.16
C GLY A 5 13.67 8.71 10.78
N GLY A 6 13.45 7.56 11.43
CA GLY A 6 12.31 6.67 11.14
C GLY A 6 11.03 7.14 11.80
N THR A 7 11.10 7.49 13.09
CA THR A 7 9.98 7.98 13.88
C THR A 7 9.37 9.27 13.33
N PHE A 8 10.20 10.23 12.88
CA PHE A 8 9.70 11.47 12.27
C PHE A 8 9.01 11.25 10.92
N LYS A 9 9.44 10.24 10.14
CA LYS A 9 8.77 9.86 8.88
C LYS A 9 7.44 9.16 9.15
N GLY A 10 7.40 8.28 10.15
CA GLY A 10 6.17 7.62 10.60
C GLY A 10 5.11 8.61 11.06
N LEU A 11 5.50 9.63 11.84
CA LEU A 11 4.57 10.67 12.27
C LEU A 11 4.00 11.47 11.09
N LYS A 12 4.82 11.83 10.10
CA LYS A 12 4.36 12.54 8.89
C LYS A 12 3.36 11.71 8.08
N LEU A 13 3.63 10.41 7.89
CA LEU A 13 2.69 9.51 7.21
C LEU A 13 1.40 9.37 8.03
N GLY A 14 1.51 9.26 9.35
CA GLY A 14 0.38 9.22 10.27
C GLY A 14 -0.52 10.45 10.15
N VAL A 15 0.06 11.65 10.11
CA VAL A 15 -0.70 12.89 9.91
C VAL A 15 -1.39 12.90 8.54
N LEU A 16 -0.69 12.52 7.47
CA LEU A 16 -1.26 12.49 6.11
C LEU A 16 -2.43 11.50 6.00
N THR A 17 -2.28 10.30 6.57
CA THR A 17 -3.31 9.26 6.56
C THR A 17 -4.49 9.62 7.48
N GLY A 18 -4.22 10.28 8.61
CA GLY A 18 -5.24 10.92 9.44
C GLY A 18 -6.07 11.94 8.66
N LEU A 19 -5.40 12.88 7.99
CA LEU A 19 -6.06 13.89 7.14
C LEU A 19 -6.87 13.29 5.99
N LEU A 20 -6.37 12.22 5.36
CA LEU A 20 -7.09 11.50 4.31
C LEU A 20 -8.40 10.90 4.83
N GLY A 21 -8.38 10.28 6.01
CA GLY A 21 -9.60 9.76 6.65
C GLY A 21 -10.58 10.87 7.01
N LEU A 22 -10.08 11.98 7.59
CA LEU A 22 -10.90 13.15 7.92
C LEU A 22 -11.61 13.72 6.69
N LEU A 23 -10.91 13.80 5.56
CA LEU A 23 -11.47 14.34 4.32
C LEU A 23 -12.64 13.48 3.82
N LEU A 24 -12.51 12.15 3.85
CA LEU A 24 -13.61 11.26 3.49
C LEU A 24 -14.76 11.34 4.49
N SER A 25 -14.49 11.18 5.80
CA SER A 25 -15.51 11.17 6.85
C SER A 25 -16.30 12.47 6.99
N ALA A 26 -15.76 13.60 6.50
CA ALA A 26 -16.46 14.88 6.47
C ALA A 26 -17.37 15.06 5.24
N THR A 27 -17.34 14.15 4.27
CA THR A 27 -18.16 14.23 3.05
C THR A 27 -19.44 13.39 3.17
N PRO A 28 -20.54 13.77 2.47
CA PRO A 28 -21.75 12.94 2.39
C PRO A 28 -21.46 11.52 1.90
N LEU A 29 -20.59 11.38 0.90
CA LEU A 29 -20.17 10.09 0.36
C LEU A 29 -19.49 9.20 1.41
N GLY A 30 -18.69 9.78 2.32
CA GLY A 30 -18.10 9.03 3.42
C GLY A 30 -19.13 8.52 4.42
N VAL A 31 -20.16 9.32 4.70
CA VAL A 31 -21.29 8.91 5.57
C VAL A 31 -22.09 7.79 4.93
N ASP A 32 -22.39 7.90 3.63
CA ASP A 32 -23.14 6.89 2.88
C ASP A 32 -22.39 5.54 2.84
N LEU A 33 -21.08 5.56 2.61
CA LEU A 33 -20.24 4.35 2.63
C LEU A 33 -20.16 3.72 4.03
N GLU A 34 -20.12 4.54 5.07
CA GLU A 34 -20.14 4.07 6.45
C GLU A 34 -21.50 3.43 6.81
N GLU A 35 -22.61 4.03 6.38
CA GLU A 35 -23.95 3.46 6.49
C GLU A 35 -24.11 2.15 5.71
N GLU A 36 -23.61 2.10 4.48
CA GLU A 36 -23.81 0.96 3.59
C GLU A 36 -22.96 -0.25 3.99
N PHE A 37 -21.70 -0.02 4.34
CA PHE A 37 -20.74 -1.09 4.60
C PHE A 37 -20.44 -1.22 6.09
N GLY A 38 -20.04 -0.14 6.75
CA GLY A 38 -19.60 -0.17 8.15
C GLY A 38 -20.70 -0.64 9.10
N LEU A 39 -21.86 0.00 9.05
CA LEU A 39 -23.02 -0.36 9.87
C LEU A 39 -23.48 -1.80 9.57
N ARG A 40 -23.54 -2.17 8.28
CA ARG A 40 -23.91 -3.52 7.86
C ARG A 40 -22.98 -4.58 8.43
N TRP A 41 -21.66 -4.36 8.40
CA TRP A 41 -20.70 -5.30 8.98
C TRP A 41 -20.86 -5.43 10.48
N LEU A 42 -21.12 -4.34 11.20
CA LEU A 42 -21.38 -4.40 12.64
C LEU A 42 -22.60 -5.27 12.96
N PHE A 43 -23.70 -5.12 12.22
CA PHE A 43 -24.88 -5.99 12.36
C PHE A 43 -24.58 -7.45 12.01
N GLN A 44 -23.83 -7.71 10.94
CA GLN A 44 -23.47 -9.08 10.53
C GLN A 44 -22.57 -9.78 11.56
N ILE A 45 -21.58 -9.07 12.12
CA ILE A 45 -20.66 -9.64 13.11
C ILE A 45 -21.37 -9.85 14.45
N ARG A 46 -22.23 -8.90 14.86
CA ARG A 46 -23.01 -9.03 16.09
C ARG A 46 -24.07 -10.14 15.97
N GLY A 47 -24.68 -10.29 14.80
CA GLY A 47 -25.78 -11.22 14.56
C GLY A 47 -27.10 -10.78 15.18
N ALA A 48 -28.03 -11.74 15.27
CA ALA A 48 -29.32 -11.58 15.89
C ALA A 48 -29.21 -11.57 17.43
N ARG A 49 -30.05 -10.74 18.07
CA ARG A 49 -30.20 -10.59 19.52
C ARG A 49 -31.68 -10.77 19.89
N PRO A 50 -31.98 -11.24 21.12
CA PRO A 50 -33.36 -11.33 21.57
C PRO A 50 -34.01 -9.95 21.65
N ALA A 51 -35.24 -9.84 21.16
CA ALA A 51 -36.11 -8.67 21.35
C ALA A 51 -36.72 -8.65 22.76
N PRO A 52 -37.07 -7.47 23.31
CA PRO A 52 -37.70 -7.37 24.62
C PRO A 52 -39.04 -8.10 24.63
N ALA A 53 -39.32 -8.82 25.73
CA ALA A 53 -40.55 -9.61 25.87
C ALA A 53 -41.83 -8.74 25.99
N GLU A 54 -41.65 -7.45 26.25
CA GLU A 54 -42.70 -6.45 26.43
C GLU A 54 -43.34 -6.00 25.11
N VAL A 55 -42.70 -6.25 23.95
CA VAL A 55 -43.26 -5.92 22.64
C VAL A 55 -43.70 -7.18 21.90
N MET A 56 -44.84 -7.09 21.21
CA MET A 56 -45.37 -8.18 20.38
C MET A 56 -46.04 -7.62 19.13
N VAL A 57 -45.94 -8.38 18.04
CA VAL A 57 -46.67 -8.10 16.80
C VAL A 57 -47.80 -9.12 16.62
N ILE A 58 -49.00 -8.63 16.30
CA ILE A 58 -50.09 -9.44 15.77
C ILE A 58 -50.15 -9.20 14.27
N ALA A 59 -49.74 -10.22 13.51
CA ALA A 59 -49.64 -10.16 12.06
C ALA A 59 -51.01 -10.39 11.40
N ILE A 60 -51.48 -9.41 10.64
CA ILE A 60 -52.54 -9.62 9.66
C ILE A 60 -51.89 -10.23 8.43
N ASP A 61 -52.08 -11.53 8.26
CA ASP A 61 -51.48 -12.34 7.20
C ASP A 61 -52.53 -13.19 6.49
N ARG A 62 -52.10 -13.84 5.41
CA ARG A 62 -52.95 -14.74 4.61
C ARG A 62 -53.42 -15.95 5.39
N GLU A 63 -52.61 -16.47 6.31
CA GLU A 63 -53.03 -17.57 7.18
C GLU A 63 -54.25 -17.17 8.03
N SER A 64 -54.24 -15.93 8.54
CA SER A 64 -55.35 -15.39 9.31
C SER A 64 -56.59 -15.12 8.46
N SER A 65 -56.43 -14.61 7.23
CA SER A 65 -57.59 -14.42 6.32
C SER A 65 -58.26 -15.76 6.00
N GLU A 66 -57.47 -16.80 5.70
CA GLU A 66 -57.97 -18.14 5.39
C GLU A 66 -58.66 -18.79 6.60
N ARG A 67 -58.06 -18.73 7.80
CA ARG A 67 -58.64 -19.29 9.04
C ARG A 67 -59.93 -18.61 9.46
N LEU A 68 -60.05 -17.29 9.23
CA LEU A 68 -61.21 -16.50 9.63
C LEU A 68 -62.26 -16.38 8.53
N GLY A 69 -61.99 -16.89 7.31
CA GLY A 69 -62.89 -16.78 6.16
C GLY A 69 -63.05 -15.33 5.66
N LEU A 70 -62.00 -14.52 5.78
CA LEU A 70 -61.98 -13.10 5.40
C LEU A 70 -61.24 -12.87 4.07
N ALA A 71 -61.41 -11.67 3.51
CA ALA A 71 -60.68 -11.27 2.30
C ALA A 71 -59.17 -11.16 2.55
N ASN A 72 -58.35 -11.44 1.54
CA ASN A 72 -56.88 -11.29 1.64
C ASN A 72 -56.43 -9.83 1.81
N ASP A 73 -57.26 -8.86 1.43
CA ASP A 73 -57.00 -7.43 1.66
C ASP A 73 -57.44 -7.07 3.09
N PRO A 74 -56.49 -6.76 4.01
CA PRO A 74 -56.77 -6.39 5.40
C PRO A 74 -57.72 -5.20 5.52
N GLY A 75 -57.64 -4.25 4.58
CA GLY A 75 -58.51 -3.07 4.59
C GLY A 75 -59.99 -3.42 4.42
N LYS A 76 -60.31 -4.65 3.96
CA LYS A 76 -61.68 -5.14 3.80
C LYS A 76 -62.22 -5.93 4.98
N TRP A 77 -61.45 -6.12 6.04
CA TRP A 77 -61.91 -6.85 7.20
C TRP A 77 -63.00 -6.05 7.95
N PRO A 78 -64.07 -6.70 8.44
CA PRO A 78 -65.11 -6.02 9.23
C PRO A 78 -64.52 -5.40 10.50
N ARG A 79 -64.85 -4.14 10.79
CA ARG A 79 -64.32 -3.43 11.97
C ARG A 79 -64.72 -4.08 13.30
N SER A 80 -65.81 -4.86 13.33
CA SER A 80 -66.23 -5.68 14.48
C SER A 80 -65.18 -6.71 14.91
N ILE A 81 -64.38 -7.27 13.98
CA ILE A 81 -63.32 -8.20 14.37
C ILE A 81 -62.19 -7.50 15.12
N HIS A 82 -61.86 -6.27 14.71
CA HIS A 82 -60.89 -5.43 15.39
C HIS A 82 -61.43 -4.95 16.75
N ALA A 83 -62.73 -4.67 16.85
CA ALA A 83 -63.39 -4.32 18.12
C ALA A 83 -63.24 -5.45 19.13
N ARG A 84 -63.57 -6.69 18.72
CA ARG A 84 -63.38 -7.90 19.53
C ARG A 84 -61.93 -8.09 19.95
N LEU A 85 -60.97 -7.87 19.05
CA LEU A 85 -59.54 -7.95 19.39
C LEU A 85 -59.17 -6.93 20.47
N VAL A 86 -59.61 -5.67 20.32
CA VAL A 86 -59.34 -4.60 21.30
C VAL A 86 -59.90 -4.98 22.68
N GLU A 87 -61.16 -5.42 22.75
CA GLU A 87 -61.79 -5.83 24.01
C GLU A 87 -61.02 -6.95 24.70
N LYS A 88 -60.60 -7.97 23.94
CA LYS A 88 -59.85 -9.13 24.44
C LYS A 88 -58.44 -8.75 24.90
N LEU A 89 -57.71 -7.95 24.14
CA LEU A 89 -56.37 -7.48 24.50
C LEU A 89 -56.42 -6.56 25.73
N SER A 90 -57.39 -5.64 25.78
CA SER A 90 -57.60 -4.76 26.94
C SER A 90 -57.92 -5.59 28.20
N SER A 91 -58.82 -6.58 28.09
CA SER A 91 -59.14 -7.50 29.19
C SER A 91 -57.94 -8.35 29.63
N ALA A 92 -56.99 -8.62 28.73
CA ALA A 92 -55.76 -9.37 29.02
C ALA A 92 -54.66 -8.51 29.68
N GLY A 93 -54.88 -7.21 29.89
CA GLY A 93 -53.94 -6.32 30.56
C GLY A 93 -52.84 -5.75 29.65
N VAL A 94 -53.08 -5.71 28.33
CA VAL A 94 -52.17 -5.03 27.38
C VAL A 94 -52.10 -3.54 27.70
N LYS A 95 -50.90 -2.97 27.75
CA LYS A 95 -50.67 -1.55 28.11
C LYS A 95 -50.94 -0.60 26.95
N VAL A 96 -50.64 -1.00 25.73
CA VAL A 96 -50.92 -0.22 24.52
C VAL A 96 -51.23 -1.13 23.33
N ILE A 97 -52.25 -0.78 22.57
CA ILE A 97 -52.66 -1.48 21.35
C ILE A 97 -52.47 -0.53 20.17
N ALA A 98 -51.49 -0.80 19.33
CA ALA A 98 -51.10 0.08 18.24
C ALA A 98 -51.49 -0.53 16.88
N PHE A 99 -52.44 0.07 16.17
CA PHE A 99 -52.87 -0.39 14.85
C PHE A 99 -52.11 0.32 13.73
N ASP A 100 -51.25 -0.43 13.05
CA ASP A 100 -50.69 -0.11 11.74
C ASP A 100 -51.66 -0.55 10.62
N LEU A 101 -52.88 -0.02 10.68
CA LEU A 101 -53.94 -0.25 9.70
C LEU A 101 -54.71 1.06 9.51
N LEU A 102 -54.83 1.51 8.26
CA LEU A 102 -55.50 2.76 7.95
C LEU A 102 -57.02 2.56 7.87
N PHE A 103 -57.76 3.14 8.82
CA PHE A 103 -59.23 3.15 8.84
C PHE A 103 -59.82 4.37 8.11
N ASP A 104 -59.40 4.64 6.87
CA ASP A 104 -59.72 5.85 6.07
C ASP A 104 -61.19 5.94 5.62
N LYS A 105 -61.82 4.81 5.30
CA LYS A 105 -63.16 4.77 4.69
C LYS A 105 -64.17 4.06 5.57
N SER A 106 -65.29 4.74 5.86
CA SER A 106 -66.46 4.10 6.47
C SER A 106 -67.12 3.18 5.45
N ARG A 107 -67.38 1.94 5.87
CA ARG A 107 -68.01 0.90 5.02
C ARG A 107 -69.36 0.50 5.59
N GLU A 108 -69.39 0.25 6.90
CA GLU A 108 -70.58 -0.13 7.66
C GLU A 108 -70.56 0.65 8.97
N ALA A 109 -71.42 1.66 9.09
CA ALA A 109 -71.41 2.58 10.23
C ALA A 109 -71.61 1.88 11.58
N GLU A 110 -72.32 0.75 11.62
CA GLU A 110 -72.53 -0.04 12.83
C GLU A 110 -71.21 -0.62 13.37
N TYR A 111 -70.37 -1.20 12.51
CA TYR A 111 -69.06 -1.72 12.92
C TYR A 111 -68.05 -0.62 13.25
N ASP A 112 -68.19 0.56 12.65
CA ASP A 112 -67.41 1.75 13.01
C ASP A 112 -67.69 2.15 14.47
N ILE A 113 -68.97 2.17 14.85
CA ILE A 113 -69.42 2.49 16.21
C ILE A 113 -68.96 1.41 17.20
N GLU A 114 -69.01 0.14 16.81
CA GLU A 114 -68.55 -0.98 17.64
C GLU A 114 -67.05 -0.85 17.95
N LEU A 115 -66.22 -0.63 16.93
CA LEU A 115 -64.78 -0.42 17.11
C LEU A 115 -64.48 0.82 17.94
N ALA A 116 -65.17 1.93 17.66
CA ALA A 116 -65.01 3.17 18.41
C ALA A 116 -65.37 2.99 19.90
N ARG A 117 -66.43 2.23 20.21
CA ARG A 117 -66.81 1.91 21.60
C ARG A 117 -65.76 1.04 22.29
N ALA A 118 -65.22 0.04 21.60
CA ALA A 118 -64.16 -0.82 22.13
C ALA A 118 -62.88 0.00 22.42
N MET A 119 -62.49 0.91 21.52
CA MET A 119 -61.34 1.81 21.72
C MET A 119 -61.55 2.74 22.91
N ARG A 120 -62.73 3.35 23.02
CA ARG A 120 -63.08 4.22 24.15
C ARG A 120 -63.01 3.49 25.49
N ALA A 121 -63.48 2.25 25.53
CA ALA A 121 -63.45 1.44 26.75
C ALA A 121 -62.02 1.03 27.14
N ALA A 122 -61.13 0.86 26.17
CA ALA A 122 -59.74 0.45 26.39
C ALA A 122 -58.80 1.62 26.75
N ASP A 123 -59.06 2.84 26.24
CA ASP A 123 -58.32 4.10 26.48
C ASP A 123 -56.78 4.03 26.25
N ASN A 124 -56.34 3.02 25.50
CA ASN A 124 -54.92 2.76 25.21
C ASN A 124 -54.67 2.34 23.76
N VAL A 125 -55.59 2.68 22.86
CA VAL A 125 -55.51 2.33 21.43
C VAL A 125 -54.91 3.48 20.62
N VAL A 126 -53.86 3.19 19.86
CA VAL A 126 -53.19 4.13 18.96
C VAL A 126 -53.45 3.74 17.52
N LEU A 127 -53.78 4.72 16.68
CA LEU A 127 -53.98 4.52 15.24
C LEU A 127 -52.87 5.19 14.43
N VAL A 128 -52.43 4.52 13.37
CA VAL A 128 -51.56 5.13 12.36
C VAL A 128 -52.36 6.09 11.48
N ALA A 129 -51.75 7.23 11.13
CA ALA A 129 -52.19 8.08 10.03
C ALA A 129 -51.16 8.06 8.90
N TYR A 130 -51.62 8.18 7.66
CA TYR A 130 -50.74 8.03 6.50
C TYR A 130 -50.35 9.39 5.92
N LEU A 131 -49.05 9.67 5.76
CA LEU A 131 -48.59 10.89 5.12
C LEU A 131 -48.57 10.71 3.60
N LYS A 132 -49.44 11.44 2.91
CA LYS A 132 -49.56 11.43 1.46
C LYS A 132 -48.95 12.69 0.87
N ARG A 133 -47.83 12.53 0.17
CA ARG A 133 -47.20 13.63 -0.56
C ARG A 133 -48.04 14.04 -1.78
N LYS A 134 -48.62 15.24 -1.76
CA LYS A 134 -49.30 15.84 -2.93
C LYS A 134 -48.40 16.89 -3.56
N ILE A 135 -48.17 16.77 -4.87
CA ILE A 135 -47.45 17.79 -5.65
C ILE A 135 -48.47 18.85 -6.08
N ILE A 136 -48.33 20.06 -5.56
CA ILE A 136 -49.17 21.20 -5.93
C ILE A 136 -48.46 21.98 -7.03
N ALA A 137 -49.14 22.13 -8.17
CA ALA A 137 -48.76 23.00 -9.29
C ALA A 137 -47.30 22.85 -9.79
N GLY A 138 -46.72 21.65 -9.69
CA GLY A 138 -45.40 21.32 -10.24
C GLY A 138 -44.19 21.99 -9.57
N GLN A 139 -44.39 22.73 -8.46
CA GLN A 139 -43.30 23.49 -7.81
C GLN A 139 -43.16 23.22 -6.30
N ALA A 140 -44.19 22.69 -5.62
CA ALA A 140 -44.10 22.36 -4.20
C ALA A 140 -44.81 21.03 -3.88
N ALA A 141 -44.15 20.16 -3.12
CA ALA A 141 -44.76 18.98 -2.54
C ALA A 141 -45.20 19.33 -1.11
N ILE A 142 -46.49 19.16 -0.81
CA ILE A 142 -47.02 19.27 0.55
C ILE A 142 -47.38 17.86 1.02
N ASP A 143 -46.93 17.50 2.20
CA ASP A 143 -47.30 16.23 2.84
C ASP A 143 -48.64 16.44 3.57
N GLU A 144 -49.67 15.70 3.13
CA GLU A 144 -51.04 15.77 3.70
C GLU A 144 -51.31 14.51 4.51
N LEU A 145 -51.79 14.67 5.74
CA LEU A 145 -52.09 13.57 6.63
C LEU A 145 -53.48 12.97 6.32
N GLU A 146 -53.51 11.71 5.93
CA GLU A 146 -54.74 10.94 5.74
C GLU A 146 -55.17 10.33 7.08
N MET A 147 -56.18 10.95 7.68
CA MET A 147 -56.70 10.59 9.00
C MET A 147 -57.70 9.42 8.92
N PRO A 148 -57.82 8.60 9.99
CA PRO A 148 -58.91 7.66 10.12
C PRO A 148 -60.29 8.34 10.11
N VAL A 149 -61.35 7.56 9.87
CA VAL A 149 -62.74 8.05 9.94
C VAL A 149 -62.96 8.81 11.27
N PRO A 150 -63.54 10.02 11.26
CA PRO A 150 -63.64 10.88 12.45
C PRO A 150 -64.28 10.20 13.67
N ALA A 151 -65.29 9.35 13.45
CA ALA A 151 -65.98 8.61 14.51
C ALA A 151 -65.06 7.62 15.26
N ILE A 152 -64.02 7.11 14.61
CA ILE A 152 -63.03 6.20 15.21
C ILE A 152 -61.86 7.03 15.75
N ALA A 153 -61.35 7.98 14.97
CA ALA A 153 -60.21 8.81 15.36
C ALA A 153 -60.44 9.56 16.68
N ALA A 154 -61.68 10.02 16.93
CA ALA A 154 -62.04 10.73 18.16
C ALA A 154 -62.06 9.86 19.42
N GLU A 155 -62.21 8.53 19.26
CA GLU A 155 -62.29 7.58 20.38
C GLU A 155 -60.97 6.82 20.61
N ALA A 156 -59.97 7.00 19.73
CA ALA A 156 -58.62 6.49 19.95
C ALA A 156 -57.88 7.35 20.98
N ALA A 157 -56.95 6.74 21.73
CA ALA A 157 -56.08 7.46 22.67
C ALA A 157 -55.15 8.43 21.92
N ALA A 158 -54.72 8.05 20.71
CA ALA A 158 -53.91 8.87 19.83
C ALA A 158 -54.02 8.45 18.37
N VAL A 159 -53.71 9.40 17.48
CA VAL A 159 -53.50 9.17 16.05
C VAL A 159 -52.18 9.81 15.64
N ALA A 160 -51.27 9.05 15.04
CA ALA A 160 -49.93 9.55 14.74
C ALA A 160 -49.40 9.03 13.40
N PRO A 161 -48.62 9.84 12.65
CA PRO A 161 -48.03 9.42 11.40
C PRO A 161 -46.83 8.47 11.60
N PHE A 162 -46.53 7.64 10.61
CA PHE A 162 -45.29 6.84 10.60
C PHE A 162 -44.53 6.89 9.27
N PRO A 163 -44.04 8.09 8.87
CA PRO A 163 -43.16 8.18 7.72
C PRO A 163 -41.79 7.62 8.11
N MET A 164 -41.16 6.91 7.18
CA MET A 164 -39.79 6.43 7.35
C MET A 164 -38.87 7.15 6.36
N PRO A 165 -37.67 7.60 6.79
CA PRO A 165 -36.68 8.15 5.88
C PRO A 165 -36.20 7.05 4.94
N LYS A 166 -36.68 7.07 3.69
CA LYS A 166 -36.25 6.14 2.64
C LYS A 166 -35.05 6.74 1.90
N VAL A 167 -33.89 6.08 1.96
CA VAL A 167 -32.70 6.41 1.16
C VAL A 167 -32.19 5.14 0.48
N PRO A 168 -32.01 5.08 -0.84
CA PRO A 168 -33.05 5.01 -1.87
C PRO A 168 -34.00 3.79 -1.78
N ALA A 169 -33.85 2.90 -0.78
CA ALA A 169 -34.80 1.82 -0.47
C ALA A 169 -34.62 1.20 0.93
N ARG A 170 -33.61 1.63 1.71
CA ARG A 170 -33.33 1.10 3.05
C ARG A 170 -33.85 2.02 4.13
N VAL A 171 -34.29 1.42 5.23
CA VAL A 171 -34.64 2.14 6.46
C VAL A 171 -33.53 1.80 7.45
N ASN A 172 -32.77 2.81 7.89
CA ASN A 172 -31.73 2.65 8.91
C ASN A 172 -31.99 3.56 10.12
N ALA A 173 -32.97 4.44 10.01
CA ALA A 173 -33.29 5.47 10.98
C ALA A 173 -34.80 5.74 11.01
N TYR A 174 -35.25 6.37 12.08
CA TYR A 174 -36.62 6.86 12.24
C TYR A 174 -36.58 8.30 12.77
N TRP A 175 -37.64 9.04 12.49
CA TRP A 175 -37.88 10.34 13.13
C TRP A 175 -38.63 10.14 14.43
N SER A 176 -38.26 10.84 15.51
CA SER A 176 -39.11 10.87 16.71
C SER A 176 -40.34 11.75 16.51
N PHE A 177 -40.19 12.78 15.67
CA PHE A 177 -41.25 13.70 15.32
C PHE A 177 -41.09 14.19 13.89
N VAL A 178 -42.20 14.53 13.24
CA VAL A 178 -42.24 14.97 11.85
C VAL A 178 -43.12 16.21 11.68
N ASP A 179 -42.67 17.11 10.80
CA ASP A 179 -43.48 18.24 10.35
C ASP A 179 -44.64 17.72 9.50
N SER A 180 -45.86 17.91 10.01
CA SER A 180 -47.11 17.48 9.38
C SER A 180 -47.98 18.69 9.09
N GLY A 181 -47.56 19.53 8.14
CA GLY A 181 -48.34 20.67 7.68
C GLY A 181 -48.10 21.96 8.49
N GLY A 182 -46.88 22.16 9.00
CA GLY A 182 -46.46 23.34 9.75
C GLY A 182 -46.52 23.18 11.27
N GLU A 183 -47.01 22.03 11.76
CA GLU A 183 -46.97 21.64 13.16
C GLU A 183 -46.19 20.33 13.31
N ASP A 184 -45.38 20.27 14.35
CA ASP A 184 -44.67 19.08 14.77
C ASP A 184 -45.67 17.99 15.22
N SER A 185 -45.44 16.74 14.81
CA SER A 185 -46.27 15.60 15.22
C SER A 185 -45.39 14.42 15.64
N PRO A 186 -45.65 13.79 16.81
CA PRO A 186 -44.91 12.59 17.20
C PRO A 186 -45.20 11.43 16.26
N VAL A 187 -44.20 10.58 16.03
CA VAL A 187 -44.44 9.37 15.21
C VAL A 187 -45.20 8.30 15.99
N PHE A 188 -45.85 7.41 15.25
CA PHE A 188 -46.67 6.32 15.78
C PHE A 188 -46.01 5.46 16.89
N PRO A 189 -44.75 5.00 16.77
CA PRO A 189 -44.12 4.26 17.86
C PRO A 189 -43.82 5.11 19.10
N VAL A 190 -43.56 6.42 18.92
CA VAL A 190 -43.25 7.35 20.03
C VAL A 190 -44.49 7.57 20.88
N ILE A 191 -45.65 7.79 20.26
CA ILE A 191 -46.90 7.96 21.03
C ILE A 191 -47.31 6.64 21.70
N ALA A 192 -47.08 5.50 21.06
CA ALA A 192 -47.31 4.19 21.66
C ALA A 192 -46.42 3.97 22.90
N PHE A 193 -45.15 4.41 22.84
CA PHE A 193 -44.25 4.39 23.98
C PHE A 193 -44.71 5.32 25.12
N GLN A 194 -45.18 6.53 24.80
CA GLN A 194 -45.72 7.44 25.81
C GLN A 194 -46.91 6.83 26.57
N ILE A 195 -47.83 6.19 25.85
CA ILE A 195 -49.01 5.53 26.47
C ILE A 195 -48.57 4.32 27.29
N HIS A 196 -47.62 3.52 26.80
CA HIS A 196 -47.05 2.40 27.56
C HIS A 196 -46.39 2.87 28.87
N ALA A 197 -45.79 4.06 28.85
CA ALA A 197 -45.12 4.68 29.99
C ALA A 197 -46.07 5.45 30.94
N ALA A 198 -47.39 5.41 30.70
CA ALA A 198 -48.38 6.04 31.58
C ALA A 198 -48.19 5.73 33.08
N PRO A 199 -47.82 4.49 33.51
CA PRO A 199 -47.68 4.17 34.92
C PRO A 199 -46.57 4.93 35.65
N VAL A 200 -45.59 5.51 34.93
CA VAL A 200 -44.48 6.29 35.52
C VAL A 200 -44.63 7.80 35.29
N TYR A 201 -45.80 8.24 34.83
CA TYR A 201 -46.04 9.63 34.44
C TYR A 201 -45.93 10.59 35.63
N GLU A 202 -46.43 10.20 36.81
CA GLU A 202 -46.41 11.06 38.00
C GLU A 202 -44.98 11.25 38.51
N GLU A 203 -44.17 10.18 38.52
CA GLU A 203 -42.75 10.24 38.83
C GLU A 203 -41.98 11.10 37.81
N PHE A 204 -42.33 10.99 36.51
CA PHE A 204 -41.77 11.86 35.48
C PHE A 204 -42.10 13.33 35.74
N LEU A 205 -43.34 13.63 36.12
CA LEU A 205 -43.81 14.98 36.40
C LEU A 205 -43.14 15.55 37.66
N ASP A 206 -42.87 14.72 38.66
CA ASP A 206 -42.13 15.10 39.87
C ASP A 206 -40.68 15.47 39.57
N LEU A 207 -40.01 14.68 38.72
CA LEU A 207 -38.66 14.99 38.22
C LEU A 207 -38.66 16.30 37.42
N LEU A 208 -39.68 16.50 36.56
CA LEU A 208 -39.81 17.73 35.79
C LEU A 208 -40.07 18.93 36.71
N ARG A 209 -40.88 18.77 37.76
CA ARG A 209 -41.14 19.82 38.75
C ARG A 209 -39.88 20.20 39.52
N GLY A 210 -39.02 19.22 39.80
CA GLY A 210 -37.70 19.45 40.40
C GLY A 210 -36.72 20.16 39.48
N ALA A 211 -36.83 19.99 38.15
CA ALA A 211 -35.95 20.62 37.17
C ALA A 211 -36.47 22.00 36.71
N SER A 212 -37.75 22.09 36.37
CA SER A 212 -38.44 23.30 35.91
C SER A 212 -39.90 23.31 36.40
N PRO A 213 -40.18 23.95 37.56
CA PRO A 213 -41.54 24.05 38.10
C PRO A 213 -42.54 24.68 37.11
N ALA A 214 -42.11 25.71 36.38
CA ALA A 214 -42.96 26.45 35.45
C ALA A 214 -43.41 25.61 34.24
N GLU A 215 -42.58 24.69 33.76
CA GLU A 215 -42.96 23.76 32.69
C GLU A 215 -43.86 22.64 33.23
N ALA A 216 -43.58 22.13 34.43
CA ALA A 216 -44.40 21.09 35.05
C ALA A 216 -45.85 21.55 35.32
N GLU A 217 -46.07 22.82 35.69
CA GLU A 217 -47.40 23.38 35.94
C GLU A 217 -48.30 23.45 34.68
N LYS A 218 -47.71 23.43 33.48
CA LYS A 218 -48.47 23.43 32.21
C LYS A 218 -49.08 22.06 31.89
N LEU A 219 -48.59 21.00 32.53
CA LEU A 219 -48.94 19.63 32.18
C LEU A 219 -50.10 19.09 33.05
N PRO A 220 -50.87 18.10 32.56
CA PRO A 220 -51.90 17.43 33.34
C PRO A 220 -51.36 16.80 34.63
N ALA A 221 -52.13 16.88 35.72
CA ALA A 221 -51.68 16.42 37.04
C ALA A 221 -51.62 14.89 37.22
N SER A 222 -52.26 14.10 36.35
CA SER A 222 -52.29 12.63 36.45
C SER A 222 -52.27 11.98 35.07
N ALA A 223 -51.84 10.72 35.01
CA ALA A 223 -51.73 9.94 33.78
C ALA A 223 -53.09 9.83 33.06
N ASP A 224 -54.15 9.52 33.81
CA ASP A 224 -55.52 9.39 33.27
C ASP A 224 -55.96 10.66 32.55
N ARG A 225 -55.62 11.85 33.07
CA ARG A 225 -55.98 13.12 32.40
C ARG A 225 -55.10 13.42 31.19
N ALA A 226 -53.88 12.89 31.19
CA ALA A 226 -52.88 13.17 30.19
C ALA A 226 -53.11 12.35 28.90
N ILE A 227 -53.64 11.14 29.04
CA ILE A 227 -53.81 10.20 27.91
C ILE A 227 -55.26 10.09 27.44
N ALA A 228 -56.24 10.33 28.33
CA ALA A 228 -57.64 10.14 28.00
C ALA A 228 -58.14 11.01 26.83
N HIS A 229 -58.98 10.41 25.98
CA HIS A 229 -59.80 11.07 24.95
C HIS A 229 -58.96 11.90 23.94
N GLY A 230 -57.93 11.28 23.34
CA GLY A 230 -57.13 11.90 22.27
C GLY A 230 -56.10 12.94 22.74
N LYS A 231 -55.90 13.10 24.06
CA LYS A 231 -55.00 14.12 24.64
C LYS A 231 -53.54 13.72 24.64
N ALA A 232 -53.22 12.44 24.41
CA ALA A 232 -51.84 11.97 24.38
C ALA A 232 -50.97 12.75 23.38
N ASN A 233 -51.50 13.09 22.20
CA ASN A 233 -50.78 13.90 21.22
C ASN A 233 -50.40 15.29 21.77
N GLN A 234 -51.35 15.96 22.44
CA GLN A 234 -51.12 17.28 23.03
C GLN A 234 -50.05 17.21 24.13
N LEU A 235 -50.12 16.17 24.98
CA LEU A 235 -49.12 15.95 26.03
C LEU A 235 -47.70 15.85 25.44
N VAL A 236 -47.54 15.00 24.43
CA VAL A 236 -46.23 14.75 23.81
C VAL A 236 -45.68 16.00 23.14
N LEU A 237 -46.53 16.82 22.54
CA LEU A 237 -46.13 18.11 21.95
C LEU A 237 -45.74 19.14 23.01
N SER A 238 -46.52 19.27 24.09
CA SER A 238 -46.17 20.16 25.20
C SER A 238 -44.84 19.75 25.85
N LEU A 239 -44.60 18.44 26.03
CA LEU A 239 -43.33 17.93 26.54
C LEU A 239 -42.16 18.24 25.60
N ARG A 240 -42.32 18.03 24.29
CA ARG A 240 -41.29 18.40 23.32
C ARG A 240 -40.97 19.89 23.37
N GLU A 241 -41.99 20.74 23.43
CA GLU A 241 -41.82 22.20 23.51
C GLU A 241 -41.07 22.59 24.80
N SER A 242 -41.43 22.01 25.95
CA SER A 242 -40.74 22.27 27.22
C SER A 242 -39.24 21.92 27.15
N PHE A 243 -38.89 20.75 26.59
CA PHE A 243 -37.49 20.33 26.47
C PHE A 243 -36.71 21.13 25.42
N ALA A 244 -37.35 21.51 24.31
CA ALA A 244 -36.75 22.38 23.30
C ALA A 244 -36.43 23.78 23.85
N ASN A 245 -37.27 24.29 24.76
CA ASN A 245 -37.12 25.61 25.36
C ASN A 245 -35.98 25.70 26.39
N ASP A 246 -35.73 24.65 27.20
CA ASP A 246 -34.59 24.60 28.13
C ASP A 246 -33.85 23.26 28.08
N PRO A 247 -32.74 23.18 27.31
CA PRO A 247 -31.90 21.97 27.21
C PRO A 247 -31.27 21.51 28.53
N ARG A 248 -31.37 22.27 29.62
CA ARG A 248 -30.85 21.86 30.94
C ARG A 248 -31.82 20.93 31.67
N ILE A 249 -33.10 20.92 31.30
CA ILE A 249 -34.15 20.12 31.96
C ILE A 249 -33.75 18.64 31.97
N ALA A 250 -33.42 18.07 30.81
CA ALA A 250 -33.03 16.67 30.69
C ALA A 250 -31.85 16.30 31.59
N LYS A 251 -30.78 17.11 31.56
CA LYS A 251 -29.58 16.88 32.38
C LYS A 251 -29.87 16.97 33.88
N GLN A 252 -30.78 17.84 34.30
CA GLN A 252 -31.19 17.95 35.71
C GLN A 252 -32.07 16.77 36.12
N MET A 253 -33.05 16.39 35.31
CA MET A 253 -33.92 15.22 35.56
C MET A 253 -33.10 13.94 35.67
N LEU A 254 -32.14 13.70 34.75
CA LEU A 254 -31.26 12.52 34.81
C LEU A 254 -30.40 12.49 36.09
N ARG A 255 -29.89 13.65 36.54
CA ARG A 255 -29.14 13.74 37.81
C ARG A 255 -30.02 13.43 39.01
N GLN A 256 -31.26 13.93 39.04
CA GLN A 256 -32.21 13.66 40.12
C GLN A 256 -32.60 12.18 40.14
N LEU A 257 -32.83 11.59 38.95
CA LEU A 257 -33.17 10.18 38.78
C LEU A 257 -32.06 9.25 39.26
N GLN A 258 -30.79 9.61 39.07
CA GLN A 258 -29.64 8.86 39.59
C GLN A 258 -29.61 8.80 41.13
N SER A 259 -30.08 9.85 41.81
CA SER A 259 -30.15 9.92 43.27
C SER A 259 -31.46 9.41 43.88
N SER A 260 -32.45 9.06 43.05
CA SER A 260 -33.80 8.69 43.50
C SER A 260 -33.92 7.18 43.74
N ASP A 261 -34.64 6.80 44.79
CA ASP A 261 -34.97 5.40 45.13
C ASP A 261 -36.22 4.94 44.35
N ILE A 262 -36.04 4.80 43.03
CA ILE A 262 -37.07 4.34 42.09
C ILE A 262 -36.75 2.91 41.65
N ASP A 263 -37.79 2.10 41.43
CA ASP A 263 -37.67 0.74 40.88
C ASP A 263 -36.82 0.73 39.59
N PRO A 264 -35.94 -0.26 39.37
CA PRO A 264 -35.08 -0.31 38.18
C PRO A 264 -35.83 -0.26 36.85
N ALA A 265 -36.99 -0.90 36.73
CA ALA A 265 -37.78 -0.88 35.48
C ALA A 265 -38.39 0.50 35.25
N ALA A 266 -38.97 1.11 36.29
CA ALA A 266 -39.47 2.48 36.22
C ALA A 266 -38.34 3.49 35.90
N ARG A 267 -37.15 3.33 36.50
CA ARG A 267 -35.97 4.15 36.20
C ARG A 267 -35.56 4.05 34.73
N GLN A 268 -35.61 2.86 34.14
CA GLN A 268 -35.29 2.66 32.72
C GLN A 268 -36.31 3.37 31.82
N THR A 269 -37.61 3.22 32.08
CA THR A 269 -38.67 3.91 31.33
C THR A 269 -38.52 5.43 31.44
N LEU A 270 -38.28 5.96 32.64
CA LEU A 270 -38.05 7.39 32.86
C LEU A 270 -36.81 7.90 32.11
N THR A 271 -35.70 7.16 32.15
CA THR A 271 -34.48 7.51 31.41
C THR A 271 -34.75 7.58 29.90
N SER A 272 -35.49 6.60 29.39
CA SER A 272 -35.86 6.50 27.98
C SER A 272 -36.76 7.66 27.55
N LEU A 273 -37.76 8.03 28.36
CA LEU A 273 -38.60 9.21 28.12
C LEU A 273 -37.79 10.50 28.10
N ILE A 274 -36.89 10.70 29.07
CA ILE A 274 -36.04 11.89 29.12
C ILE A 274 -35.16 11.98 27.85
N HIS A 275 -34.54 10.88 27.43
CA HIS A 275 -33.71 10.86 26.21
C HIS A 275 -34.53 11.02 24.93
N LEU A 276 -35.78 10.55 24.89
CA LEU A 276 -36.69 10.77 23.75
C LEU A 276 -36.96 12.27 23.55
N TYR A 277 -37.20 13.03 24.63
CA TYR A 277 -37.50 14.46 24.53
C TYR A 277 -36.25 15.36 24.46
N ASP A 278 -35.10 14.92 24.99
CA ASP A 278 -33.80 15.59 24.85
C ASP A 278 -33.13 15.34 23.47
N GLY A 279 -33.51 14.23 22.83
CA GLY A 279 -32.88 13.70 21.63
C GLY A 279 -33.06 14.54 20.37
N GLY A 280 -32.18 14.32 19.38
CA GLY A 280 -32.30 14.91 18.06
C GLY A 280 -33.47 14.32 17.25
N GLU A 281 -33.85 14.97 16.15
CA GLU A 281 -35.03 14.58 15.38
C GLU A 281 -34.94 13.21 14.69
N ILE A 282 -33.71 12.71 14.47
CA ILE A 282 -33.43 11.45 13.75
C ILE A 282 -32.62 10.50 14.64
N HIS A 283 -33.10 9.26 14.77
CA HIS A 283 -32.43 8.19 15.52
C HIS A 283 -32.18 6.97 14.63
N TYR A 284 -31.02 6.32 14.80
CA TYR A 284 -30.71 5.11 14.05
C TYR A 284 -31.33 3.86 14.70
N LEU A 285 -31.86 2.98 13.87
CA LEU A 285 -32.50 1.73 14.30
C LEU A 285 -31.47 0.70 14.72
N ASN A 286 -31.68 0.13 15.90
CA ASN A 286 -30.96 -1.03 16.40
C ASN A 286 -31.82 -2.28 16.16
N TYR A 287 -31.65 -2.90 14.99
CA TYR A 287 -32.37 -4.12 14.63
C TYR A 287 -32.05 -5.27 15.57
N TYR A 288 -33.05 -6.11 15.88
CA TYR A 288 -32.86 -7.31 16.69
C TYR A 288 -32.41 -8.52 15.86
N GLY A 289 -32.74 -8.57 14.57
CA GLY A 289 -32.36 -9.67 13.69
C GLY A 289 -33.18 -9.66 12.40
N PRO A 290 -33.23 -10.79 11.67
CA PRO A 290 -34.11 -10.95 10.52
C PRO A 290 -35.60 -10.84 10.91
N ALA A 291 -36.49 -10.81 9.91
CA ALA A 291 -37.92 -10.71 10.16
C ALA A 291 -38.42 -11.81 11.12
N ARG A 292 -39.40 -11.47 11.95
CA ARG A 292 -39.91 -12.26 13.08
C ARG A 292 -38.96 -12.39 14.27
N SER A 293 -37.96 -11.50 14.38
CA SER A 293 -37.12 -11.41 15.59
C SER A 293 -37.90 -10.85 16.78
N ILE A 294 -38.85 -9.95 16.51
CA ILE A 294 -39.90 -9.61 17.48
C ILE A 294 -40.93 -10.73 17.47
N LYS A 295 -41.46 -11.09 18.64
CA LYS A 295 -42.47 -12.14 18.74
C LYS A 295 -43.71 -11.74 17.93
N THR A 296 -43.94 -12.47 16.84
CA THR A 296 -45.06 -12.24 15.92
C THR A 296 -46.03 -13.41 15.98
N ILE A 297 -47.31 -13.13 16.22
CA ILE A 297 -48.40 -14.12 16.27
C ILE A 297 -49.40 -13.80 15.16
N PRO A 298 -49.85 -14.77 14.34
CA PRO A 298 -50.93 -14.55 13.37
C PRO A 298 -52.21 -14.04 14.05
N TYR A 299 -52.91 -13.11 13.41
CA TYR A 299 -54.12 -12.47 13.93
C TYR A 299 -55.20 -13.47 14.39
N ALA A 300 -55.45 -14.51 13.59
CA ALA A 300 -56.42 -15.55 13.94
C ALA A 300 -56.00 -16.36 15.17
N GLU A 301 -54.70 -16.62 15.31
CA GLU A 301 -54.14 -17.33 16.47
C GLU A 301 -54.18 -16.46 17.73
N ALA A 302 -53.86 -15.17 17.62
CA ALA A 302 -53.94 -14.23 18.73
C ALA A 302 -55.36 -14.18 19.33
N LEU A 303 -56.40 -14.11 18.48
CA LEU A 303 -57.79 -14.18 18.94
C LEU A 303 -58.08 -15.50 19.69
N ALA A 304 -57.63 -16.64 19.17
CA ALA A 304 -57.84 -17.93 19.82
C ALA A 304 -57.11 -18.05 21.17
N LEU A 305 -55.88 -17.54 21.26
CA LEU A 305 -55.11 -17.53 22.51
C LEU A 305 -55.76 -16.65 23.57
N LEU A 306 -56.40 -15.54 23.18
CA LEU A 306 -57.09 -14.64 24.10
C LEU A 306 -58.42 -15.20 24.64
N GLU A 307 -58.94 -16.29 24.07
CA GLU A 307 -60.11 -16.98 24.63
C GLU A 307 -59.78 -17.82 25.87
N SER A 308 -58.52 -18.23 26.03
CA SER A 308 -58.07 -19.01 27.19
C SER A 308 -57.39 -18.09 28.22
N PRO A 309 -57.86 -18.03 29.49
CA PRO A 309 -57.28 -17.16 30.53
C PRO A 309 -55.78 -17.36 30.73
N ASP A 310 -55.30 -18.60 30.71
CA ASP A 310 -53.88 -18.92 30.90
C ASP A 310 -53.02 -18.40 29.74
N SER A 311 -53.54 -18.45 28.52
CA SER A 311 -52.85 -17.95 27.33
C SER A 311 -52.94 -16.43 27.21
N ALA A 312 -54.06 -15.83 27.62
CA ALA A 312 -54.26 -14.39 27.68
C ALA A 312 -53.29 -13.70 28.66
N ALA A 313 -52.90 -14.37 29.75
CA ALA A 313 -51.90 -13.87 30.69
C ALA A 313 -50.54 -13.54 30.02
N ASN A 314 -50.21 -14.17 28.88
CA ASN A 314 -48.99 -13.87 28.12
C ASN A 314 -49.00 -12.49 27.42
N PHE A 315 -50.14 -11.80 27.38
CA PHE A 315 -50.30 -10.47 26.80
C PHE A 315 -50.24 -9.35 27.86
N ASN A 316 -50.35 -9.71 29.14
CA ASN A 316 -50.37 -8.75 30.24
C ASN A 316 -49.09 -7.92 30.29
N GLY A 317 -49.25 -6.60 30.42
CA GLY A 317 -48.15 -5.64 30.55
C GLY A 317 -47.44 -5.30 29.26
N LYS A 318 -47.87 -5.82 28.10
CA LYS A 318 -47.16 -5.67 26.82
C LYS A 318 -47.67 -4.51 25.97
N ALA A 319 -46.85 -4.10 25.02
CA ALA A 319 -47.21 -3.29 23.86
C ALA A 319 -47.47 -4.21 22.66
N VAL A 320 -48.67 -4.11 22.08
CA VAL A 320 -49.11 -4.97 21.00
C VAL A 320 -49.31 -4.14 19.74
N PHE A 321 -48.51 -4.43 18.71
CA PHE A 321 -48.61 -3.81 17.39
C PHE A 321 -49.39 -4.71 16.44
N VAL A 322 -50.45 -4.20 15.83
CA VAL A 322 -51.34 -4.94 14.94
C VAL A 322 -51.24 -4.36 13.54
N GLY A 323 -50.84 -5.15 12.56
CA GLY A 323 -50.63 -4.64 11.20
C GLY A 323 -50.32 -5.72 10.19
N PHE A 324 -50.18 -5.34 8.92
CA PHE A 324 -49.95 -6.29 7.85
C PHE A 324 -48.51 -6.85 7.87
N ALA A 325 -48.39 -8.17 7.90
CA ALA A 325 -47.10 -8.87 7.91
C ALA A 325 -47.21 -10.27 7.25
N GLU A 326 -46.99 -10.35 5.94
CA GLU A 326 -47.13 -11.60 5.16
C GLU A 326 -45.79 -12.34 4.97
N SER A 327 -45.85 -13.68 4.91
CA SER A 327 -44.66 -14.55 4.80
C SER A 327 -44.22 -14.93 3.38
N THR A 328 -44.96 -14.55 2.34
CA THR A 328 -44.74 -15.00 0.95
C THR A 328 -45.07 -13.86 0.00
N GLN A 329 -44.08 -13.30 -0.70
CA GLN A 329 -44.23 -12.07 -1.51
C GLN A 329 -44.04 -12.31 -3.02
N PRO A 330 -45.08 -12.06 -3.85
CA PRO A 330 -44.86 -11.53 -5.19
C PRO A 330 -45.43 -10.12 -5.41
N GLU A 331 -46.30 -9.60 -4.53
CA GLU A 331 -47.13 -8.41 -4.82
C GLU A 331 -47.18 -7.33 -3.73
N GLN A 332 -46.16 -7.23 -2.86
CA GLN A 332 -46.10 -6.12 -1.90
C GLN A 332 -45.61 -4.83 -2.58
N LYS A 333 -46.39 -3.73 -2.46
CA LYS A 333 -46.08 -2.42 -3.07
C LYS A 333 -44.97 -1.63 -2.37
N ASP A 334 -44.58 -2.02 -1.16
CA ASP A 334 -43.58 -1.35 -0.32
C ASP A 334 -42.68 -2.38 0.40
N ASN A 335 -41.57 -2.79 -0.23
CA ASN A 335 -40.53 -3.58 0.43
C ASN A 335 -39.54 -2.65 1.15
N TYR A 336 -39.34 -2.87 2.44
CA TYR A 336 -38.36 -2.15 3.25
C TYR A 336 -37.09 -2.99 3.36
N TYR A 337 -36.04 -2.61 2.64
CA TYR A 337 -34.76 -3.30 2.74
C TYR A 337 -34.07 -2.91 4.05
N THR A 338 -33.61 -3.90 4.81
CA THR A 338 -32.87 -3.72 6.06
C THR A 338 -31.52 -4.42 5.98
N VAL A 339 -30.68 -4.24 6.99
CA VAL A 339 -29.39 -4.94 7.13
C VAL A 339 -29.53 -6.47 7.21
N PHE A 340 -30.74 -6.98 7.53
CA PHE A 340 -31.08 -8.40 7.57
C PHE A 340 -31.95 -8.86 6.40
N SER A 341 -32.15 -8.05 5.36
CA SER A 341 -32.85 -8.50 4.16
C SER A 341 -32.13 -9.69 3.53
N GLU A 342 -32.83 -10.82 3.46
CA GLU A 342 -32.33 -12.08 2.94
C GLU A 342 -32.69 -12.28 1.47
N ALA A 343 -31.92 -13.10 0.74
CA ALA A 343 -32.25 -13.52 -0.63
C ALA A 343 -33.52 -14.41 -0.70
N SER A 344 -34.07 -14.82 0.45
CA SER A 344 -35.33 -15.55 0.58
C SER A 344 -36.57 -14.68 0.30
N GLY A 345 -36.41 -13.34 0.28
CA GLY A 345 -37.49 -12.39 0.01
C GLY A 345 -38.39 -12.06 1.20
N LEU A 346 -38.04 -12.50 2.42
CA LEU A 346 -38.76 -12.17 3.65
C LEU A 346 -38.13 -10.93 4.30
N ASP A 347 -38.71 -9.75 4.04
CA ASP A 347 -38.28 -8.48 4.62
C ASP A 347 -39.08 -8.12 5.89
N LEU A 348 -38.54 -7.23 6.74
CA LEU A 348 -39.29 -6.70 7.89
C LEU A 348 -40.52 -5.91 7.41
N SER A 349 -41.67 -6.22 7.99
CA SER A 349 -42.92 -5.48 7.75
C SER A 349 -42.90 -4.10 8.40
N GLY A 350 -43.73 -3.16 7.91
CA GLY A 350 -43.87 -1.82 8.50
C GLY A 350 -44.22 -1.87 9.99
N VAL A 351 -45.14 -2.77 10.36
CA VAL A 351 -45.53 -3.00 11.76
C VAL A 351 -44.39 -3.57 12.60
N GLU A 352 -43.52 -4.42 12.05
CA GLU A 352 -42.35 -4.93 12.77
C GLU A 352 -41.25 -3.85 12.92
N ILE A 353 -41.11 -2.95 11.95
CA ILE A 353 -40.24 -1.77 12.09
C ILE A 353 -40.80 -0.84 13.18
N ALA A 354 -42.10 -0.58 13.23
CA ALA A 354 -42.73 0.21 14.28
C ALA A 354 -42.50 -0.42 15.67
N ALA A 355 -42.68 -1.74 15.79
CA ALA A 355 -42.39 -2.48 17.01
C ALA A 355 -40.88 -2.44 17.38
N THR A 356 -39.98 -2.42 16.38
CA THR A 356 -38.53 -2.27 16.59
C THR A 356 -38.19 -0.88 17.13
N VAL A 357 -38.81 0.18 16.60
CA VAL A 357 -38.65 1.55 17.13
C VAL A 357 -39.11 1.59 18.59
N PHE A 358 -40.30 1.05 18.89
CA PHE A 358 -40.81 0.99 20.25
C PHE A 358 -39.84 0.24 21.18
N ALA A 359 -39.31 -0.91 20.75
CA ALA A 359 -38.37 -1.70 21.53
C ALA A 359 -37.06 -0.94 21.80
N ASN A 360 -36.54 -0.23 20.80
CA ASN A 360 -35.35 0.61 20.94
C ASN A 360 -35.58 1.77 21.92
N LEU A 361 -36.77 2.36 21.91
CA LEU A 361 -37.18 3.39 22.89
C LEU A 361 -37.29 2.78 24.29
N SER A 362 -37.95 1.63 24.47
CA SER A 362 -38.14 1.01 25.79
C SER A 362 -36.83 0.58 26.45
N GLU A 363 -35.84 0.14 25.66
CA GLU A 363 -34.54 -0.29 26.17
C GLU A 363 -33.49 0.84 26.17
N ASP A 364 -33.81 2.05 25.68
CA ASP A 364 -32.85 3.14 25.41
C ASP A 364 -31.62 2.69 24.60
N LEU A 365 -31.85 1.83 23.60
CA LEU A 365 -30.80 1.17 22.79
C LEU A 365 -30.81 1.57 21.31
N SER A 366 -31.45 2.68 20.96
CA SER A 366 -31.31 3.31 19.64
C SER A 366 -29.83 3.58 19.35
N LEU A 367 -29.40 3.35 18.10
CA LEU A 367 -28.00 3.51 17.74
C LEU A 367 -27.60 4.99 17.76
N ARG A 368 -26.50 5.29 18.44
CA ARG A 368 -25.96 6.65 18.58
C ARG A 368 -24.66 6.78 17.80
N ARG A 369 -24.61 7.79 16.94
CA ARG A 369 -23.37 8.21 16.29
C ARG A 369 -22.49 8.97 17.27
N LEU A 370 -21.18 8.86 17.10
CA LEU A 370 -20.25 9.78 17.74
C LEU A 370 -20.53 11.21 17.26
N GLY A 371 -20.51 12.16 18.20
CA GLY A 371 -20.52 13.58 17.84
C GLY A 371 -19.36 13.91 16.90
N LEU A 372 -19.57 14.86 15.99
CA LEU A 372 -18.62 15.20 14.92
C LEU A 372 -17.18 15.42 15.44
N PRO A 373 -16.91 16.11 16.55
CA PRO A 373 -15.55 16.24 17.09
C PRO A 373 -14.93 14.90 17.52
N ALA A 374 -15.71 14.03 18.17
CA ALA A 374 -15.24 12.73 18.63
C ALA A 374 -14.99 11.78 17.45
N LEU A 375 -15.84 11.81 16.43
CA LEU A 375 -15.66 11.07 15.20
C LEU A 375 -14.35 11.46 14.50
N LEU A 376 -14.14 12.76 14.28
CA LEU A 376 -12.94 13.27 13.61
C LEU A 376 -11.68 12.95 14.44
N ALA A 377 -11.72 13.15 15.76
CA ALA A 377 -10.60 12.82 16.63
C ALA A 377 -10.23 11.33 16.56
N LEU A 378 -11.21 10.43 16.56
CA LEU A 378 -11.00 8.99 16.46
C LEU A 378 -10.38 8.59 15.12
N VAL A 379 -10.94 9.07 14.00
CA VAL A 379 -10.45 8.79 12.64
C VAL A 379 -9.03 9.34 12.45
N PHE A 380 -8.74 10.53 12.96
CA PHE A 380 -7.41 11.10 12.92
C PHE A 380 -6.40 10.29 13.76
N ALA A 381 -6.79 9.92 14.99
CA ALA A 381 -5.95 9.12 15.88
C ALA A 381 -5.64 7.74 15.27
N PHE A 382 -6.63 7.09 14.64
CA PHE A 382 -6.44 5.83 13.94
C PHE A 382 -5.40 5.94 12.82
N GLY A 383 -5.55 6.94 11.93
CA GLY A 383 -4.58 7.20 10.86
C GLY A 383 -3.17 7.47 11.40
N LEU A 384 -3.07 8.28 12.47
CA LEU A 384 -1.80 8.59 13.11
C LEU A 384 -1.09 7.34 13.64
N ILE A 385 -1.81 6.46 14.32
CA ILE A 385 -1.26 5.21 14.87
C ILE A 385 -0.83 4.27 13.74
N VAL A 386 -1.68 4.06 12.73
CA VAL A 386 -1.34 3.16 11.61
C VAL A 386 -0.14 3.67 10.82
N GLY A 387 -0.09 4.97 10.48
CA GLY A 387 1.06 5.55 9.79
C GLY A 387 2.35 5.48 10.60
N ALA A 388 2.26 5.61 11.93
CA ALA A 388 3.39 5.42 12.83
C ALA A 388 3.88 3.95 12.84
N ILE A 389 2.97 2.97 12.93
CA ILE A 389 3.31 1.53 12.87
C ILE A 389 4.02 1.20 11.55
N CYS A 390 3.46 1.66 10.42
CA CYS A 390 3.92 1.29 9.08
C CYS A 390 5.36 1.70 8.75
N LEU A 391 5.91 2.76 9.35
CA LEU A 391 7.27 3.24 9.08
C LEU A 391 8.25 3.12 10.26
N SER A 392 7.76 2.73 11.44
CA SER A 392 8.62 2.52 12.61
C SER A 392 9.22 1.12 12.68
N PHE A 393 8.64 0.14 11.97
CA PHE A 393 9.05 -1.26 12.01
C PHE A 393 9.45 -1.80 10.62
N PRO A 394 10.26 -2.88 10.57
CA PRO A 394 10.42 -3.68 9.36
C PRO A 394 9.06 -4.16 8.83
N ILE A 395 8.93 -4.31 7.51
CA ILE A 395 7.62 -4.48 6.86
C ILE A 395 6.81 -5.68 7.36
N ALA A 396 7.47 -6.79 7.70
CA ALA A 396 6.81 -7.97 8.25
C ALA A 396 6.21 -7.70 9.65
N ILE A 397 6.97 -7.03 10.51
CA ILE A 397 6.52 -6.66 11.86
C ILE A 397 5.43 -5.59 11.75
N ALA A 398 5.58 -4.61 10.85
CA ALA A 398 4.58 -3.59 10.59
C ALA A 398 3.24 -4.21 10.15
N ALA A 399 3.27 -5.21 9.26
CA ALA A 399 2.06 -5.90 8.79
C ALA A 399 1.34 -6.63 9.94
N VAL A 400 2.08 -7.39 10.77
CA VAL A 400 1.50 -8.11 11.91
C VAL A 400 0.93 -7.15 12.96
N SER A 401 1.69 -6.11 13.33
CA SER A 401 1.26 -5.09 14.29
C SER A 401 0.02 -4.33 13.80
N MET A 402 -0.06 -4.05 12.50
CA MET A 402 -1.20 -3.39 11.88
C MET A 402 -2.44 -4.29 11.90
N LEU A 403 -2.32 -5.57 11.56
CA LEU A 403 -3.42 -6.54 11.64
C LEU A 403 -3.92 -6.71 13.08
N ALA A 404 -2.99 -6.78 14.06
CA ALA A 404 -3.34 -6.85 15.47
C ALA A 404 -4.10 -5.59 15.92
N PHE A 405 -3.64 -4.41 15.53
CA PHE A 405 -4.31 -3.14 15.85
C PHE A 405 -5.73 -3.06 15.24
N ILE A 406 -5.88 -3.46 13.97
CA ILE A 406 -7.19 -3.56 13.30
C ILE A 406 -8.10 -4.53 14.05
N GLY A 407 -7.60 -5.70 14.45
CA GLY A 407 -8.38 -6.68 15.22
C GLY A 407 -8.86 -6.14 16.56
N ILE A 408 -7.99 -5.43 17.30
CA ILE A 408 -8.36 -4.77 18.56
C ILE A 408 -9.41 -3.69 18.33
N TYR A 409 -9.22 -2.85 17.31
CA TYR A 409 -10.18 -1.80 16.97
C TYR A 409 -11.55 -2.37 16.63
N LEU A 410 -11.60 -3.42 15.79
CA LEU A 410 -12.84 -4.09 15.41
C LEU A 410 -13.53 -4.74 16.62
N ALA A 411 -12.78 -5.39 17.51
CA ALA A 411 -13.32 -5.97 18.73
C ALA A 411 -13.97 -4.91 19.63
N ILE A 412 -13.31 -3.75 19.80
CA ILE A 412 -13.88 -2.61 20.55
C ILE A 412 -15.13 -2.08 19.86
N ALA A 413 -15.10 -1.89 18.54
CA ALA A 413 -16.25 -1.41 17.78
C ALA A 413 -17.47 -2.34 17.90
N VAL A 414 -17.27 -3.65 17.75
CA VAL A 414 -18.34 -4.65 17.90
C VAL A 414 -18.87 -4.69 19.33
N HIS A 415 -17.99 -4.62 20.34
CA HIS A 415 -18.40 -4.61 21.75
C HIS A 415 -19.25 -3.38 22.10
N GLN A 416 -18.80 -2.18 21.70
CA GLN A 416 -19.52 -0.93 21.93
C GLN A 416 -20.84 -0.88 21.16
N PHE A 417 -20.87 -1.42 19.95
CA PHE A 417 -22.09 -1.53 19.15
C PHE A 417 -23.12 -2.49 19.78
N ALA A 418 -22.66 -3.66 20.26
CA ALA A 418 -23.54 -4.68 20.82
C ALA A 418 -24.15 -4.27 22.17
N ASN A 419 -23.37 -3.65 23.05
CA ASN A 419 -23.76 -3.41 24.44
C ASN A 419 -24.25 -1.99 24.73
N ALA A 420 -23.73 -0.98 24.02
CA ALA A 420 -24.02 0.43 24.28
C ALA A 420 -24.73 1.13 23.10
N GLY A 421 -24.98 0.44 21.99
CA GLY A 421 -25.56 1.03 20.79
C GLY A 421 -24.68 2.10 20.14
N ILE A 422 -23.38 2.15 20.46
CA ILE A 422 -22.47 3.16 19.94
C ILE A 422 -21.90 2.68 18.61
N TRP A 423 -22.12 3.47 17.56
CA TRP A 423 -21.61 3.18 16.22
C TRP A 423 -20.26 3.86 15.99
N LEU A 424 -19.18 3.05 15.96
CA LEU A 424 -17.83 3.48 15.57
C LEU A 424 -17.59 3.29 14.06
N PRO A 425 -16.83 4.19 13.41
CA PRO A 425 -16.59 4.15 11.97
C PRO A 425 -15.67 3.00 11.56
N LEU A 426 -16.08 2.13 10.64
CA LEU A 426 -15.25 1.04 10.14
C LEU A 426 -14.67 1.32 8.75
N PHE A 427 -15.43 1.94 7.87
CA PHE A 427 -15.07 2.05 6.45
C PHE A 427 -13.83 2.91 6.23
N ALA A 428 -13.82 4.15 6.73
CA ALA A 428 -12.67 5.04 6.53
C ALA A 428 -11.38 4.49 7.18
N PRO A 429 -11.39 4.01 8.44
CA PRO A 429 -10.22 3.38 9.05
C PRO A 429 -9.71 2.14 8.30
N LEU A 430 -10.60 1.19 8.00
CA LEU A 430 -10.20 -0.14 7.53
C LEU A 430 -10.02 -0.22 6.00
N CYS A 431 -10.84 0.48 5.22
CA CYS A 431 -10.84 0.37 3.76
C CYS A 431 -10.04 1.47 3.08
N LEU A 432 -9.79 2.61 3.75
CA LEU A 432 -9.03 3.72 3.19
C LEU A 432 -7.68 3.91 3.89
N GLN A 433 -7.70 4.25 5.19
CA GLN A 433 -6.49 4.66 5.90
C GLN A 433 -5.47 3.51 6.01
N ALA A 434 -5.92 2.33 6.44
CA ALA A 434 -5.06 1.17 6.61
C ALA A 434 -4.36 0.75 5.29
N PRO A 435 -5.08 0.44 4.20
CA PRO A 435 -4.46 0.06 2.93
C PRO A 435 -3.57 1.15 2.35
N ALA A 436 -3.97 2.42 2.43
CA ALA A 436 -3.16 3.54 1.93
C ALA A 436 -1.84 3.69 2.69
N ALA A 437 -1.86 3.62 4.03
CA ALA A 437 -0.66 3.69 4.86
C ALA A 437 0.29 2.53 4.55
N PHE A 438 -0.25 1.31 4.43
CA PHE A 438 0.55 0.13 4.11
C PHE A 438 1.15 0.18 2.71
N ALA A 439 0.39 0.62 1.70
CA ALA A 439 0.89 0.79 0.34
C ALA A 439 2.05 1.79 0.26
N VAL A 440 1.93 2.92 0.98
CA VAL A 440 3.02 3.91 1.06
C VAL A 440 4.25 3.32 1.74
N ALA A 441 4.10 2.49 2.78
CA ALA A 441 5.20 1.82 3.44
C ALA A 441 5.89 0.77 2.55
N VAL A 442 5.13 -0.06 1.82
CA VAL A 442 5.65 -1.00 0.82
C VAL A 442 6.46 -0.26 -0.23
N PHE A 443 5.88 0.80 -0.81
CA PHE A 443 6.54 1.59 -1.84
C PHE A 443 7.82 2.26 -1.31
N SER A 444 7.79 2.79 -0.09
CA SER A 444 8.95 3.41 0.56
C SER A 444 10.07 2.39 0.82
N SER A 445 9.72 1.20 1.31
CA SER A 445 10.67 0.10 1.54
C SER A 445 11.31 -0.38 0.24
N TYR A 446 10.51 -0.54 -0.82
CA TYR A 446 11.00 -0.88 -2.16
C TYR A 446 11.98 0.16 -2.70
N ARG A 447 11.65 1.45 -2.60
CA ARG A 447 12.56 2.54 -3.04
C ARG A 447 13.85 2.58 -2.24
N TYR A 448 13.78 2.32 -0.94
CA TYR A 448 14.96 2.25 -0.07
C TYR A 448 15.87 1.10 -0.51
N ALA A 449 15.33 -0.11 -0.63
CA ALA A 449 16.08 -1.29 -1.07
C ALA A 449 16.71 -1.10 -2.47
N ASN A 450 15.97 -0.49 -3.40
CA ASN A 450 16.48 -0.28 -4.77
C ASN A 450 17.59 0.79 -4.81
N ARG A 451 17.50 1.83 -3.97
CA ARG A 451 18.58 2.83 -3.81
C ARG A 451 19.83 2.23 -3.20
N GLU A 452 19.68 1.41 -2.17
CA GLU A 452 20.81 0.70 -1.55
C GLU A 452 21.52 -0.18 -2.58
N ARG A 453 20.76 -0.94 -3.39
CA ARG A 453 21.31 -1.78 -4.47
C ARG A 453 22.08 -0.98 -5.51
N LEU A 454 21.56 0.20 -5.91
CA LEU A 454 22.25 1.08 -6.86
C LEU A 454 23.52 1.70 -6.28
N ASN A 455 23.51 2.09 -5.01
CA ASN A 455 24.69 2.63 -4.33
C ASN A 455 25.79 1.57 -4.22
N ILE A 456 25.42 0.34 -3.85
CA ILE A 456 26.34 -0.80 -3.82
C ILE A 456 26.93 -1.06 -5.22
N ARG A 457 26.08 -1.10 -6.27
CA ARG A 457 26.54 -1.28 -7.66
C ARG A 457 27.51 -0.18 -8.10
N ARG A 458 27.26 1.08 -7.72
CA ARG A 458 28.19 2.20 -8.00
C ARG A 458 29.50 2.05 -7.25
N ALA A 459 29.46 1.66 -5.97
CA ALA A 459 30.66 1.47 -5.17
C ALA A 459 31.57 0.37 -5.74
N PHE A 460 31.00 -0.79 -6.12
CA PHE A 460 31.76 -1.85 -6.77
C PHE A 460 32.32 -1.45 -8.15
N GLY A 461 31.63 -0.56 -8.87
CA GLY A 461 32.11 -0.05 -10.16
C GLY A 461 33.42 0.76 -10.11
N TYR A 462 33.87 1.17 -8.92
CA TYR A 462 35.18 1.81 -8.75
C TYR A 462 36.33 0.81 -8.64
N TYR A 463 36.05 -0.44 -8.25
CA TYR A 463 37.06 -1.45 -7.96
C TYR A 463 37.05 -2.63 -8.94
N LEU A 464 35.93 -2.84 -9.63
CA LEU A 464 35.74 -3.95 -10.55
C LEU A 464 35.20 -3.44 -11.89
N PRO A 465 35.68 -3.99 -13.02
CA PRO A 465 35.12 -3.72 -14.34
C PRO A 465 33.61 -3.94 -14.40
N LYS A 466 32.88 -3.08 -15.14
CA LYS A 466 31.40 -3.06 -15.19
C LYS A 466 30.79 -4.43 -15.52
N ASN A 467 31.41 -5.18 -16.43
CA ASN A 467 30.98 -6.52 -16.81
C ASN A 467 31.07 -7.53 -15.65
N VAL A 468 32.09 -7.41 -14.78
CA VAL A 468 32.25 -8.27 -13.60
C VAL A 468 31.28 -7.86 -12.49
N VAL A 469 31.07 -6.57 -12.27
CA VAL A 469 30.07 -6.05 -11.31
C VAL A 469 28.67 -6.49 -11.68
N ASP A 470 28.31 -6.44 -12.96
CA ASP A 470 26.99 -6.84 -13.43
C ASP A 470 26.77 -8.35 -13.31
N GLN A 471 27.80 -9.15 -13.58
CA GLN A 471 27.77 -10.60 -13.34
C GLN A 471 27.66 -10.94 -11.84
N LEU A 472 28.43 -10.28 -10.98
CA LEU A 472 28.33 -10.43 -9.51
C LEU A 472 26.96 -9.99 -9.00
N ALA A 473 26.44 -8.85 -9.46
CA ALA A 473 25.12 -8.32 -9.07
C ALA A 473 23.95 -9.21 -9.49
N GLN A 474 24.10 -9.98 -10.57
CA GLN A 474 23.14 -11.01 -10.98
C GLN A 474 23.32 -12.32 -10.22
N LYS A 475 24.56 -12.73 -9.93
CA LYS A 475 24.88 -14.01 -9.29
C LYS A 475 24.95 -13.97 -7.76
N LEU A 476 24.85 -12.81 -7.12
CA LEU A 476 24.83 -12.64 -5.65
C LEU A 476 23.68 -13.38 -4.94
N GLY A 477 22.67 -13.90 -5.67
CA GLY A 477 21.66 -14.83 -5.13
C GLY A 477 22.10 -16.30 -5.07
N SER A 478 23.23 -16.64 -5.68
CA SER A 478 23.81 -17.99 -5.72
C SER A 478 25.23 -17.93 -5.18
N ALA A 479 25.50 -18.68 -4.11
CA ALA A 479 26.80 -18.77 -3.45
C ALA A 479 27.92 -19.31 -4.37
N ALA A 480 28.44 -18.48 -5.27
CA ALA A 480 29.55 -18.80 -6.15
C ALA A 480 30.44 -17.56 -6.36
N ALA A 481 31.13 -17.16 -5.29
CA ALA A 481 32.24 -16.21 -5.37
C ALA A 481 33.56 -16.88 -5.83
N THR A 482 33.49 -18.12 -6.29
CA THR A 482 34.60 -18.89 -6.88
C THR A 482 34.24 -19.20 -8.34
N ALA A 483 34.41 -18.22 -9.22
CA ALA A 483 34.35 -18.50 -10.65
C ALA A 483 35.55 -19.40 -11.01
N ALA A 484 35.28 -20.63 -11.42
CA ALA A 484 36.33 -21.56 -11.86
C ALA A 484 37.17 -20.92 -12.98
N PRO A 485 38.51 -21.11 -12.97
CA PRO A 485 39.39 -20.53 -13.98
C PRO A 485 38.95 -20.91 -15.39
N GLN A 486 38.71 -19.92 -16.24
CA GLN A 486 38.32 -20.11 -17.63
C GLN A 486 39.55 -19.98 -18.53
N LEU A 487 39.82 -21.04 -19.29
CA LEU A 487 40.81 -21.00 -20.37
C LEU A 487 40.27 -20.15 -21.52
N VAL A 488 40.99 -19.08 -21.85
CA VAL A 488 40.64 -18.12 -22.90
C VAL A 488 41.85 -17.89 -23.81
N TYR A 489 41.61 -17.35 -25.00
CA TYR A 489 42.67 -16.81 -25.84
C TYR A 489 42.71 -15.29 -25.69
N GLY A 490 43.89 -14.70 -25.70
CA GLY A 490 43.97 -13.25 -25.77
C GLY A 490 45.35 -12.68 -26.00
N THR A 491 45.36 -11.35 -26.15
CA THR A 491 46.55 -10.54 -26.35
C THR A 491 46.83 -9.77 -25.07
N CYS A 492 48.07 -9.84 -24.61
CA CYS A 492 48.56 -9.20 -23.40
C CYS A 492 49.51 -8.07 -23.77
N LEU A 493 49.31 -6.91 -23.13
CA LEU A 493 50.13 -5.71 -23.25
C LEU A 493 50.70 -5.40 -21.87
N ALA A 494 52.02 -5.40 -21.76
CA ALA A 494 52.73 -4.98 -20.57
C ALA A 494 53.42 -3.63 -20.83
N THR A 495 53.26 -2.68 -19.91
CA THR A 495 54.00 -1.41 -19.92
C THR A 495 54.92 -1.30 -18.72
N ASP A 496 55.98 -0.50 -18.84
CA ASP A 496 56.80 -0.06 -17.71
C ASP A 496 57.51 1.26 -18.07
N VAL A 497 57.70 2.12 -17.07
CA VAL A 497 58.23 3.48 -17.27
C VAL A 497 59.73 3.51 -17.01
N GLU A 498 60.47 3.98 -18.00
CA GLU A 498 61.91 4.12 -17.88
C GLU A 498 62.29 5.07 -16.73
N ARG A 499 63.09 4.55 -15.79
CA ARG A 499 63.65 5.30 -14.64
C ARG A 499 62.59 5.87 -13.70
N PHE A 500 61.43 5.23 -13.59
CA PHE A 500 60.39 5.64 -12.63
C PHE A 500 60.91 5.83 -11.20
N THR A 501 61.76 4.91 -10.72
CA THR A 501 62.35 4.98 -9.37
C THR A 501 63.09 6.28 -9.11
N VAL A 502 63.80 6.82 -10.12
CA VAL A 502 64.53 8.09 -10.00
C VAL A 502 63.55 9.27 -9.86
N VAL A 503 62.46 9.25 -10.65
CA VAL A 503 61.41 10.28 -10.56
C VAL A 503 60.67 10.22 -9.21
N ALA A 504 60.46 9.02 -8.68
CA ALA A 504 59.78 8.80 -7.40
C ALA A 504 60.65 9.19 -6.19
N GLU A 505 61.97 9.04 -6.26
CA GLU A 505 62.91 9.45 -5.20
C GLU A 505 63.01 10.99 -5.07
N ASP A 506 62.88 11.72 -6.19
CA ASP A 506 63.07 13.18 -6.24
C ASP A 506 61.78 14.00 -6.02
N MET A 507 60.61 13.36 -5.89
CA MET A 507 59.29 14.05 -5.87
C MET A 507 58.53 13.85 -4.56
N ASP A 508 57.80 14.88 -4.11
CA ASP A 508 56.91 14.78 -2.95
C ASP A 508 55.81 13.71 -3.16
N PRO A 509 55.49 12.85 -2.16
CA PRO A 509 54.53 11.75 -2.33
C PRO A 509 53.13 12.18 -2.79
N ALA A 510 52.64 13.36 -2.40
CA ALA A 510 51.34 13.85 -2.85
C ALA A 510 51.39 14.31 -4.31
N GLN A 511 52.48 14.94 -4.72
CA GLN A 511 52.71 15.34 -6.12
C GLN A 511 52.92 14.13 -7.02
N LEU A 512 53.66 13.12 -6.54
CA LEU A 512 53.84 11.85 -7.22
C LEU A 512 52.50 11.13 -7.42
N SER A 513 51.63 11.11 -6.40
CA SER A 513 50.28 10.52 -6.53
C SER A 513 49.44 11.22 -7.60
N VAL A 514 49.49 12.56 -7.70
CA VAL A 514 48.80 13.30 -8.75
C VAL A 514 49.38 12.97 -10.13
N LEU A 515 50.71 12.98 -10.27
CA LEU A 515 51.38 12.62 -11.52
C LEU A 515 51.01 11.20 -11.97
N MET A 516 50.97 10.24 -11.05
CA MET A 516 50.61 8.86 -11.34
C MET A 516 49.16 8.72 -11.77
N ASN A 517 48.22 9.40 -11.11
CA ASN A 517 46.82 9.38 -11.52
C ASN A 517 46.63 9.97 -12.93
N ASP A 518 47.31 11.08 -13.26
CA ASP A 518 47.28 11.68 -14.59
C ASP A 518 47.91 10.73 -15.66
N TYR A 519 49.01 10.07 -15.31
CA TYR A 519 49.68 9.09 -16.15
C TYR A 519 48.79 7.87 -16.41
N TYR A 520 48.22 7.27 -15.37
CA TYR A 520 47.29 6.14 -15.51
C TYR A 520 46.09 6.51 -16.36
N GLN A 521 45.51 7.70 -16.17
CA GLN A 521 44.39 8.15 -17.00
C GLN A 521 44.78 8.25 -18.49
N THR A 522 46.01 8.70 -18.77
CA THR A 522 46.58 8.78 -20.12
C THR A 522 46.73 7.40 -20.75
N VAL A 523 47.19 6.40 -20.00
CA VAL A 523 47.39 5.01 -20.49
C VAL A 523 46.07 4.24 -20.57
N PHE A 524 45.17 4.37 -19.59
CA PHE A 524 43.91 3.63 -19.53
C PHE A 524 42.91 4.04 -20.60
N CYS A 525 42.94 5.30 -21.04
CA CYS A 525 41.97 5.82 -22.01
C CYS A 525 42.04 5.07 -23.38
N PRO A 526 43.22 4.94 -24.03
CA PRO A 526 43.36 4.08 -25.22
C PRO A 526 42.94 2.62 -25.01
N ILE A 527 43.33 2.03 -23.88
CA ILE A 527 43.04 0.62 -23.55
C ILE A 527 41.52 0.40 -23.53
N HIS A 528 40.80 1.20 -22.75
CA HIS A 528 39.34 1.08 -22.65
C HIS A 528 38.61 1.42 -23.95
N LYS A 529 39.08 2.43 -24.69
CA LYS A 529 38.50 2.83 -25.99
C LYS A 529 38.51 1.68 -27.00
N LEU A 530 39.54 0.84 -26.96
CA LEU A 530 39.71 -0.31 -27.85
C LEU A 530 39.29 -1.64 -27.21
N GLY A 531 38.51 -1.58 -26.12
CA GLY A 531 37.90 -2.75 -25.49
C GLY A 531 38.86 -3.65 -24.71
N GLY A 532 40.02 -3.12 -24.33
CA GLY A 532 40.96 -3.78 -23.43
C GLY A 532 40.53 -3.62 -21.97
N ILE A 533 40.99 -4.55 -21.13
CA ILE A 533 40.76 -4.53 -19.68
C ILE A 533 42.13 -4.37 -19.01
N VAL A 534 42.25 -3.38 -18.12
CA VAL A 534 43.41 -3.28 -17.23
C VAL A 534 43.31 -4.39 -16.20
N SER A 535 44.20 -5.38 -16.29
CA SER A 535 44.24 -6.52 -15.37
C SER A 535 45.01 -6.20 -14.11
N ASP A 536 46.06 -5.38 -14.21
CA ASP A 536 46.93 -5.06 -13.09
C ASP A 536 47.63 -3.72 -13.24
N VAL A 537 47.98 -3.14 -12.09
CA VAL A 537 48.75 -1.92 -11.97
C VAL A 537 49.72 -2.11 -10.81
N GLU A 538 50.98 -2.40 -11.13
CA GLU A 538 52.05 -2.63 -10.15
C GLU A 538 53.08 -1.50 -10.27
N GLY A 539 53.01 -0.52 -9.35
CA GLY A 539 53.84 0.68 -9.45
C GLY A 539 53.55 1.43 -10.75
N ASP A 540 54.56 1.65 -11.57
CA ASP A 540 54.47 2.32 -12.88
C ASP A 540 54.15 1.39 -14.06
N ALA A 541 54.05 0.09 -13.81
CA ALA A 541 53.71 -0.90 -14.82
C ALA A 541 52.19 -1.10 -14.93
N VAL A 542 51.68 -1.14 -16.16
CA VAL A 542 50.28 -1.45 -16.47
C VAL A 542 50.21 -2.74 -17.27
N LEU A 543 49.40 -3.68 -16.80
CA LEU A 543 49.09 -4.91 -17.51
C LEU A 543 47.68 -4.83 -18.07
N ALA A 544 47.54 -4.91 -19.39
CA ALA A 544 46.27 -4.91 -20.08
C ALA A 544 46.06 -6.16 -20.93
N ILE A 545 44.80 -6.58 -21.03
CA ILE A 545 44.42 -7.81 -21.73
C ILE A 545 43.20 -7.59 -22.65
N TRP A 546 43.23 -8.26 -23.79
CA TRP A 546 42.11 -8.40 -24.72
C TRP A 546 41.79 -9.90 -24.84
N THR A 547 40.59 -10.31 -24.47
CA THR A 547 40.26 -11.74 -24.31
C THR A 547 39.03 -12.14 -25.14
N ALA A 548 39.04 -13.37 -25.65
CA ALA A 548 37.90 -14.04 -26.27
C ALA A 548 37.96 -15.54 -26.02
N SER A 549 36.83 -16.23 -26.21
CA SER A 549 36.75 -17.69 -26.05
C SER A 549 37.56 -18.47 -27.08
N GLN A 550 37.93 -17.85 -28.21
CA GLN A 550 38.73 -18.46 -29.28
C GLN A 550 39.70 -17.43 -29.90
N PRO A 551 40.76 -17.88 -30.61
CA PRO A 551 41.68 -17.00 -31.32
C PRO A 551 40.95 -16.03 -32.25
N ASN A 552 41.25 -14.74 -32.12
CA ASN A 552 40.55 -13.68 -32.83
C ASN A 552 41.52 -12.57 -33.24
N ASN A 553 41.73 -12.39 -34.55
CA ASN A 553 42.65 -11.38 -35.09
C ASN A 553 42.18 -9.95 -34.78
N ALA A 554 40.88 -9.72 -34.61
CA ALA A 554 40.36 -8.41 -34.23
C ALA A 554 40.81 -8.00 -32.81
N LEU A 555 41.07 -8.94 -31.91
CA LEU A 555 41.65 -8.63 -30.59
C LEU A 555 43.10 -8.17 -30.73
N LYS A 556 43.90 -8.91 -31.52
CA LYS A 556 45.30 -8.58 -31.80
C LYS A 556 45.42 -7.19 -32.44
N GLN A 557 44.55 -6.90 -33.43
CA GLN A 557 44.45 -5.59 -34.07
C GLN A 557 44.22 -4.48 -33.04
N ARG A 558 43.22 -4.65 -32.16
CA ARG A 558 42.88 -3.66 -31.14
C ARG A 558 44.00 -3.44 -30.13
N ALA A 559 44.73 -4.49 -29.75
CA ALA A 559 45.87 -4.38 -28.85
C ALA A 559 47.06 -3.66 -29.51
N CYS A 560 47.36 -3.94 -30.78
CA CYS A 560 48.37 -3.22 -31.55
C CYS A 560 48.00 -1.74 -31.71
N GLU A 561 46.76 -1.45 -32.08
CA GLU A 561 46.22 -0.09 -32.16
C GLU A 561 46.33 0.65 -30.82
N ALA A 562 45.99 -0.03 -29.71
CA ALA A 562 46.08 0.55 -28.38
C ALA A 562 47.52 0.86 -27.98
N SER A 563 48.48 0.00 -28.35
CA SER A 563 49.90 0.25 -28.05
C SER A 563 50.44 1.51 -28.74
N LEU A 564 50.07 1.74 -30.00
CA LEU A 564 50.42 2.97 -30.72
C LEU A 564 49.72 4.19 -30.13
N ASP A 565 48.43 4.08 -29.79
CA ASP A 565 47.69 5.17 -29.16
C ASP A 565 48.27 5.53 -27.77
N ILE A 566 48.71 4.54 -26.98
CA ILE A 566 49.40 4.75 -25.70
C ILE A 566 50.74 5.46 -25.95
N ALA A 567 51.56 4.98 -26.88
CA ALA A 567 52.84 5.61 -27.19
C ALA A 567 52.67 7.08 -27.61
N HIS A 568 51.66 7.38 -28.42
CA HIS A 568 51.30 8.75 -28.84
C HIS A 568 50.73 9.60 -27.68
N ALA A 569 49.88 9.01 -26.84
CA ALA A 569 49.29 9.70 -25.69
C ALA A 569 50.36 10.06 -24.65
N VAL A 570 51.26 9.13 -24.32
CA VAL A 570 52.38 9.36 -23.41
C VAL A 570 53.37 10.38 -24.00
N SER A 571 53.66 10.29 -25.30
CA SER A 571 54.51 11.30 -25.96
C SER A 571 53.92 12.71 -25.90
N ARG A 572 52.59 12.85 -26.02
CA ARG A 572 51.90 14.14 -25.80
C ARG A 572 51.96 14.56 -24.34
N PHE A 573 51.65 13.66 -23.42
CA PHE A 573 51.73 13.90 -21.98
C PHE A 573 53.11 14.44 -21.57
N ASN A 574 54.19 13.85 -22.08
CA ASN A 574 55.56 14.29 -21.79
C ASN A 574 55.90 15.66 -22.39
N ARG A 575 55.26 16.07 -23.51
CA ARG A 575 55.44 17.42 -24.09
C ARG A 575 54.65 18.49 -23.35
N ASP A 576 53.41 18.18 -22.96
CA ASP A 576 52.44 19.16 -22.50
C ASP A 576 52.52 19.42 -20.98
N SER A 577 53.02 18.46 -20.20
CA SER A 577 52.96 18.50 -18.74
C SER A 577 54.00 19.39 -18.07
N GLY A 578 55.13 19.69 -18.75
CA GLY A 578 56.26 20.42 -18.14
C GLY A 578 56.90 19.69 -16.94
N ARG A 579 56.51 18.43 -16.71
CA ARG A 579 56.99 17.54 -15.63
C ARG A 579 58.06 16.59 -16.18
N ALA A 580 58.65 15.77 -15.29
CA ALA A 580 59.60 14.74 -15.70
C ALA A 580 58.99 13.81 -16.77
N ALA A 581 59.72 13.58 -17.86
CA ALA A 581 59.26 12.74 -18.96
C ALA A 581 59.20 11.27 -18.53
N LEU A 582 58.02 10.66 -18.65
CA LEU A 582 57.78 9.25 -18.35
C LEU A 582 57.85 8.44 -19.65
N CYS A 583 59.06 8.05 -20.06
CA CYS A 583 59.26 7.24 -21.26
C CYS A 583 58.71 5.82 -21.03
N THR A 584 57.57 5.49 -21.65
CA THR A 584 56.91 4.20 -21.46
C THR A 584 57.34 3.21 -22.53
N ARG A 585 57.75 2.02 -22.09
CA ARG A 585 58.07 0.87 -22.96
C ARG A 585 56.91 -0.11 -22.95
N ILE A 586 56.62 -0.71 -24.10
CA ILE A 586 55.46 -1.58 -24.32
C ILE A 586 55.92 -2.91 -24.92
N GLY A 587 55.41 -4.01 -24.38
CA GLY A 587 55.59 -5.35 -24.89
C GLY A 587 54.24 -6.04 -25.15
N LEU A 588 54.10 -6.67 -26.31
CA LEU A 588 52.89 -7.38 -26.74
C LEU A 588 53.18 -8.87 -27.00
N ASP A 589 52.33 -9.74 -26.45
CA ASP A 589 52.29 -11.16 -26.79
C ASP A 589 50.85 -11.69 -26.89
N SER A 590 50.62 -12.77 -27.63
CA SER A 590 49.29 -13.39 -27.78
C SER A 590 49.32 -14.89 -27.64
N GLY A 591 48.34 -15.45 -26.94
CA GLY A 591 48.22 -16.89 -26.74
C GLY A 591 47.10 -17.27 -25.79
N SER A 592 47.14 -18.52 -25.32
CA SER A 592 46.16 -19.01 -24.35
C SER A 592 46.54 -18.57 -22.93
N MET A 593 45.55 -18.13 -22.16
CA MET A 593 45.68 -17.78 -20.74
C MET A 593 44.47 -18.24 -19.95
N SER A 594 44.61 -18.32 -18.63
CA SER A 594 43.51 -18.61 -17.72
C SER A 594 43.07 -17.33 -17.01
N LEU A 595 41.78 -17.01 -17.07
CA LEU A 595 41.16 -15.94 -16.27
C LEU A 595 40.39 -16.55 -15.12
N GLY A 596 40.65 -16.11 -13.89
CA GLY A 596 39.89 -16.57 -12.74
C GLY A 596 40.20 -15.79 -11.47
N SER A 597 39.39 -16.01 -10.44
CA SER A 597 39.68 -15.54 -9.09
C SER A 597 40.82 -16.38 -8.51
N ILE A 598 41.99 -15.76 -8.33
CA ILE A 598 43.17 -16.38 -7.74
C ILE A 598 43.36 -15.77 -6.35
N GLY A 599 43.48 -16.62 -5.35
CA GLY A 599 43.51 -16.19 -3.97
C GLY A 599 43.21 -17.34 -3.00
N ALA A 600 43.45 -17.09 -1.72
CA ALA A 600 43.18 -18.03 -0.64
C ALA A 600 42.53 -17.30 0.54
N GLY A 601 41.50 -17.90 1.14
CA GLY A 601 40.79 -17.31 2.28
C GLY A 601 39.90 -16.14 1.87
N GLU A 602 40.18 -14.95 2.41
CA GLU A 602 39.35 -13.75 2.25
C GLU A 602 39.81 -12.80 1.13
N HIS A 603 40.92 -13.10 0.46
CA HIS A 603 41.48 -12.27 -0.61
C HIS A 603 41.44 -13.02 -1.93
N TYR A 604 40.56 -12.58 -2.85
CA TYR A 604 40.47 -13.10 -4.21
C TYR A 604 40.67 -11.96 -5.21
N GLU A 605 41.67 -12.10 -6.07
CA GLU A 605 41.92 -11.17 -7.17
C GLU A 605 41.59 -11.83 -8.50
N TYR A 606 40.88 -11.11 -9.36
CA TYR A 606 40.56 -11.60 -10.70
C TYR A 606 41.70 -11.21 -11.65
N ARG A 607 42.64 -12.13 -11.89
CA ARG A 607 43.87 -11.87 -12.66
C ARG A 607 44.01 -12.83 -13.84
N ALA A 608 44.66 -12.37 -14.91
CA ALA A 608 45.12 -13.22 -15.99
C ALA A 608 46.40 -13.97 -15.60
N VAL A 609 46.40 -15.29 -15.75
CA VAL A 609 47.58 -16.13 -15.51
C VAL A 609 47.87 -16.97 -16.73
N GLY A 610 49.13 -16.92 -17.18
CA GLY A 610 49.60 -17.69 -18.32
C GLY A 610 51.01 -17.29 -18.73
N ASP A 611 51.63 -18.14 -19.53
CA ASP A 611 52.99 -17.90 -20.04
C ASP A 611 53.11 -16.59 -20.83
N ILE A 612 52.01 -16.16 -21.47
CA ILE A 612 51.94 -14.95 -22.28
C ILE A 612 52.16 -13.66 -21.46
N VAL A 613 51.74 -13.61 -20.19
CA VAL A 613 51.91 -12.42 -19.34
C VAL A 613 53.40 -12.22 -19.06
N ASN A 614 54.08 -13.30 -18.72
CA ASN A 614 55.52 -13.31 -18.52
C ASN A 614 56.28 -13.01 -19.81
N THR A 615 55.81 -13.51 -20.97
CA THR A 615 56.41 -13.18 -22.27
C THR A 615 56.26 -11.70 -22.60
N ALA A 616 55.07 -11.11 -22.41
CA ALA A 616 54.82 -9.69 -22.67
C ALA A 616 55.73 -8.78 -21.81
N HIS A 617 55.91 -9.07 -20.52
CA HIS A 617 56.86 -8.35 -19.66
C HIS A 617 58.32 -8.50 -20.14
N ARG A 618 58.72 -9.69 -20.60
CA ARG A 618 60.09 -9.90 -21.12
C ARG A 618 60.32 -9.16 -22.44
N ILE A 619 59.31 -9.12 -23.32
CA ILE A 619 59.35 -8.33 -24.56
C ILE A 619 59.38 -6.84 -24.24
N GLN A 620 58.60 -6.39 -23.26
CA GLN A 620 58.68 -5.01 -22.76
C GLN A 620 60.10 -4.69 -22.28
N GLY A 621 60.71 -5.55 -21.46
CA GLY A 621 62.06 -5.37 -20.95
C GLY A 621 63.13 -5.32 -22.05
N LEU A 622 62.94 -6.05 -23.15
CA LEU A 622 63.83 -6.05 -24.32
C LEU A 622 63.94 -4.67 -24.99
N ASN A 623 62.93 -3.80 -24.85
CA ASN A 623 63.01 -2.41 -25.33
C ASN A 623 64.20 -1.65 -24.73
N LYS A 624 64.67 -2.03 -23.53
CA LYS A 624 65.82 -1.41 -22.89
C LYS A 624 67.13 -1.66 -23.64
N GLU A 625 67.32 -2.89 -24.11
CA GLU A 625 68.54 -3.29 -24.85
C GLU A 625 68.50 -2.81 -26.30
N LEU A 626 67.29 -2.79 -26.89
CA LEU A 626 67.06 -2.37 -28.26
C LEU A 626 66.78 -0.88 -28.42
N HIS A 627 66.66 -0.13 -27.31
CA HIS A 627 66.27 1.29 -27.27
C HIS A 627 65.02 1.61 -28.11
N THR A 628 64.00 0.75 -28.02
CA THR A 628 62.72 0.88 -28.72
C THR A 628 61.58 1.26 -27.75
N CYS A 629 60.39 1.56 -28.28
CA CYS A 629 59.21 1.89 -27.46
C CYS A 629 58.15 0.77 -27.46
N VAL A 630 57.83 0.19 -28.62
CA VAL A 630 56.79 -0.83 -28.76
C VAL A 630 57.36 -2.06 -29.46
N LEU A 631 57.43 -3.17 -28.72
CA LEU A 631 57.82 -4.48 -29.26
C LEU A 631 56.66 -5.46 -29.19
N ALA A 632 56.54 -6.29 -30.21
CA ALA A 632 55.52 -7.32 -30.33
C ALA A 632 56.15 -8.65 -30.74
N SER A 633 55.62 -9.76 -30.22
CA SER A 633 55.93 -11.08 -30.72
C SER A 633 55.28 -11.33 -32.08
N GLN A 634 55.81 -12.28 -32.85
CA GLN A 634 55.12 -12.79 -34.04
C GLN A 634 53.69 -13.23 -33.74
N ALA A 635 53.43 -13.85 -32.58
CA ALA A 635 52.09 -14.32 -32.23
C ALA A 635 51.08 -13.17 -32.12
N ALA A 636 51.53 -11.99 -31.67
CA ALA A 636 50.70 -10.79 -31.58
C ALA A 636 50.45 -10.11 -32.94
N LEU A 637 51.36 -10.23 -33.91
CA LEU A 637 51.19 -9.64 -35.25
C LEU A 637 50.62 -10.61 -36.28
N ASP A 638 50.61 -11.92 -36.00
CA ASP A 638 50.13 -12.93 -36.93
C ASP A 638 48.63 -12.74 -37.25
N GLY A 639 48.31 -12.56 -38.54
CA GLY A 639 46.98 -12.29 -39.04
C GLY A 639 46.46 -10.88 -38.80
N VAL A 640 47.35 -9.92 -38.49
CA VAL A 640 47.07 -8.50 -38.27
C VAL A 640 47.64 -7.68 -39.44
N ASP A 641 46.79 -6.88 -40.08
CA ASP A 641 47.16 -6.03 -41.23
C ASP A 641 47.08 -4.54 -40.86
N GLY A 642 47.68 -3.67 -41.67
CA GLY A 642 47.55 -2.21 -41.53
C GLY A 642 48.52 -1.54 -40.56
N PHE A 643 49.56 -2.26 -40.12
CA PHE A 643 50.67 -1.68 -39.36
C PHE A 643 52.00 -1.82 -40.09
N LEU A 644 52.89 -0.82 -39.94
CA LEU A 644 54.29 -0.95 -40.32
C LEU A 644 55.07 -1.50 -39.12
N ALA A 645 55.61 -2.72 -39.28
CA ALA A 645 56.42 -3.38 -38.28
C ALA A 645 57.81 -3.74 -38.83
N ARG A 646 58.85 -3.43 -38.06
CA ARG A 646 60.24 -3.76 -38.38
C ARG A 646 60.62 -5.07 -37.71
N GLY A 647 60.95 -6.10 -38.50
CA GLY A 647 61.43 -7.38 -37.97
C GLY A 647 62.82 -7.22 -37.35
N LEU A 648 62.95 -7.49 -36.04
CA LEU A 648 64.21 -7.34 -35.31
C LEU A 648 64.99 -8.65 -35.17
N GLY A 649 64.36 -9.79 -35.47
CA GLY A 649 65.00 -11.09 -35.50
C GLY A 649 64.53 -12.05 -34.39
N SER A 650 65.28 -13.13 -34.23
CA SER A 650 64.95 -14.25 -33.35
C SER A 650 65.64 -14.07 -32.00
N PHE A 651 64.87 -14.00 -30.91
CA PHE A 651 65.41 -13.83 -29.55
C PHE A 651 65.05 -15.03 -28.67
N LEU A 652 66.03 -15.54 -27.92
CA LEU A 652 65.78 -16.41 -26.78
C LEU A 652 65.73 -15.55 -25.52
N LEU A 653 64.51 -15.23 -25.09
CA LEU A 653 64.26 -14.43 -23.89
C LEU A 653 64.72 -15.21 -22.64
N ALA A 654 65.27 -14.50 -21.66
CA ALA A 654 65.78 -15.09 -20.42
C ALA A 654 64.79 -16.10 -19.80
N GLY A 655 65.24 -17.31 -19.51
CA GLY A 655 64.43 -18.37 -18.91
C GLY A 655 63.34 -18.97 -19.82
N LYS A 656 63.41 -18.79 -21.15
CA LYS A 656 62.59 -19.53 -22.12
C LYS A 656 63.43 -20.61 -22.81
N SER A 657 62.77 -21.68 -23.23
CA SER A 657 63.34 -22.73 -24.11
C SER A 657 62.96 -22.56 -25.58
N LYS A 658 61.93 -21.77 -25.88
CA LYS A 658 61.46 -21.48 -27.25
C LYS A 658 61.89 -20.09 -27.69
N THR A 659 62.38 -20.00 -28.92
CA THR A 659 62.74 -18.75 -29.58
C THR A 659 61.49 -17.97 -29.96
N SER A 660 61.56 -16.64 -29.90
CA SER A 660 60.47 -15.74 -30.30
C SER A 660 60.99 -14.77 -31.36
N GLU A 661 60.30 -14.67 -32.50
CA GLU A 661 60.54 -13.58 -33.45
C GLU A 661 59.94 -12.30 -32.87
N ILE A 662 60.76 -11.25 -32.79
CA ILE A 662 60.38 -9.95 -32.24
C ILE A 662 60.32 -8.92 -33.36
N PHE A 663 59.29 -8.09 -33.28
CA PHE A 663 59.03 -7.00 -34.20
C PHE A 663 58.90 -5.70 -33.41
N GLU A 664 59.38 -4.61 -33.99
CA GLU A 664 59.09 -3.26 -33.53
C GLU A 664 57.89 -2.72 -34.28
N LEU A 665 56.86 -2.29 -33.53
CA LEU A 665 55.65 -1.71 -34.10
C LEU A 665 55.84 -0.19 -34.20
N LEU A 666 55.95 0.34 -35.42
CA LEU A 666 56.33 1.75 -35.64
C LEU A 666 55.11 2.68 -35.74
N CYS A 667 54.18 2.35 -36.64
CA CYS A 667 53.00 3.18 -36.90
C CYS A 667 51.94 2.41 -37.70
N ARG A 668 50.80 3.05 -37.95
CA ARG A 668 49.81 2.57 -38.92
C ARG A 668 50.39 2.65 -40.33
N SER A 669 50.11 1.67 -41.18
CA SER A 669 50.65 1.63 -42.55
C SER A 669 50.31 2.88 -43.37
N GLU A 670 49.17 3.51 -43.10
CA GLU A 670 48.74 4.75 -43.75
C GLU A 670 49.51 6.00 -43.29
N GLU A 671 50.13 5.96 -42.10
CA GLU A 671 50.91 7.04 -41.51
C GLU A 671 52.42 6.89 -41.77
N ALA A 672 52.82 5.79 -42.43
CA ALA A 672 54.23 5.44 -42.63
C ALA A 672 54.99 6.48 -43.45
N SER A 673 56.04 7.05 -42.86
CA SER A 673 56.93 7.97 -43.59
C SER A 673 57.84 7.21 -44.56
N ARG A 674 58.33 7.90 -45.61
CA ARG A 674 59.31 7.32 -46.55
C ARG A 674 60.58 6.86 -45.82
N ASP A 675 60.98 7.58 -44.78
CA ASP A 675 62.16 7.26 -43.98
C ASP A 675 61.95 6.00 -43.13
N GLN A 676 60.75 5.79 -42.56
CA GLN A 676 60.41 4.57 -41.82
C GLN A 676 60.33 3.34 -42.73
N LEU A 677 59.78 3.49 -43.94
CA LEU A 677 59.74 2.43 -44.94
C LEU A 677 61.15 2.04 -45.40
N TRP A 678 62.01 3.03 -45.66
CA TRP A 678 63.42 2.80 -45.97
C TRP A 678 64.16 2.15 -44.80
N LEU A 679 63.94 2.60 -43.56
CA LEU A 679 64.56 2.02 -42.37
C LEU A 679 64.21 0.53 -42.22
N CYS A 680 62.94 0.17 -42.41
CA CYS A 680 62.50 -1.23 -42.33
C CYS A 680 63.18 -2.10 -43.39
N SER A 681 63.28 -1.63 -44.64
CA SER A 681 63.88 -2.40 -45.73
C SER A 681 65.41 -2.49 -45.60
N ALA A 682 66.08 -1.38 -45.29
CA ALA A 682 67.52 -1.36 -45.05
C ALA A 682 67.91 -2.26 -43.86
N PHE A 683 67.12 -2.21 -42.77
CA PHE A 683 67.34 -3.07 -41.61
C PHE A 683 67.12 -4.55 -41.93
N ALA A 684 66.09 -4.88 -42.72
CA ALA A 684 65.83 -6.26 -43.13
C ALA A 684 66.98 -6.85 -43.96
N GLU A 685 67.58 -6.08 -44.86
CA GLU A 685 68.72 -6.54 -45.68
C GLU A 685 70.01 -6.68 -44.85
N ALA A 686 70.24 -5.75 -43.91
CA ALA A 686 71.35 -5.85 -42.95
C ALA A 686 71.18 -7.07 -42.03
N LEU A 687 69.97 -7.32 -41.53
CA LEU A 687 69.64 -8.48 -40.70
C LEU A 687 69.78 -9.80 -41.48
N LYS A 688 69.39 -9.83 -42.75
CA LYS A 688 69.59 -10.98 -43.63
C LYS A 688 71.08 -11.29 -43.82
N SER A 689 71.89 -10.26 -44.05
CA SER A 689 73.35 -10.39 -44.13
C SER A 689 73.96 -10.89 -42.80
N TYR A 690 73.44 -10.40 -41.67
CA TYR A 690 73.80 -10.89 -40.34
C TYR A 690 73.45 -12.38 -40.18
N ARG A 691 72.21 -12.79 -40.50
CA ARG A 691 71.76 -14.20 -40.45
C ARG A 691 72.58 -15.12 -41.36
N ALA A 692 73.08 -14.60 -42.48
CA ALA A 692 73.96 -15.31 -43.41
C ALA A 692 75.45 -15.30 -43.01
N ARG A 693 75.80 -14.75 -41.84
CA ARG A 693 77.18 -14.57 -41.32
C ARG A 693 78.08 -13.71 -42.22
N GLN A 694 77.51 -12.84 -43.03
CA GLN A 694 78.24 -11.91 -43.87
C GLN A 694 78.59 -10.65 -43.07
N TRP A 695 79.49 -10.76 -42.08
CA TRP A 695 79.77 -9.72 -41.09
C TRP A 695 80.13 -8.36 -41.69
N LEU A 696 80.92 -8.35 -42.76
CA LEU A 696 81.32 -7.11 -43.44
C LEU A 696 80.11 -6.40 -44.06
N ALA A 697 79.23 -7.15 -44.72
CA ALA A 697 78.01 -6.62 -45.34
C ALA A 697 76.99 -6.18 -44.29
N ALA A 698 76.79 -6.98 -43.24
CA ALA A 698 75.93 -6.64 -42.11
C ALA A 698 76.40 -5.36 -41.40
N ARG A 699 77.71 -5.24 -41.13
CA ARG A 699 78.31 -4.04 -40.51
C ARG A 699 78.12 -2.81 -41.39
N ALA A 700 78.34 -2.93 -42.70
CA ALA A 700 78.12 -1.84 -43.64
C ALA A 700 76.64 -1.39 -43.64
N GLY A 701 75.70 -2.33 -43.69
CA GLY A 701 74.26 -2.04 -43.67
C GLY A 701 73.80 -1.37 -42.37
N PHE A 702 74.17 -1.89 -41.21
CA PHE A 702 73.81 -1.25 -39.93
C PHE A 702 74.50 0.12 -39.72
N ALA A 703 75.74 0.29 -40.21
CA ALA A 703 76.42 1.58 -40.15
C ALA A 703 75.79 2.61 -41.08
N GLU A 704 75.25 2.20 -42.23
CA GLU A 704 74.47 3.08 -43.13
C GLU A 704 73.19 3.57 -42.44
N ILE A 705 72.48 2.66 -41.76
CA ILE A 705 71.30 3.01 -40.95
C ILE A 705 71.67 4.03 -39.89
N LEU A 706 72.75 3.85 -39.14
CA LEU A 706 73.19 4.81 -38.11
C LEU A 706 73.66 6.15 -38.67
N ARG A 707 74.07 6.25 -39.94
CA ARG A 707 74.35 7.55 -40.57
C ARG A 707 73.08 8.33 -40.87
N ALA A 708 72.01 7.64 -41.27
CA ALA A 708 70.72 8.25 -41.56
C ALA A 708 69.89 8.51 -40.29
N VAL A 709 69.94 7.57 -39.33
CA VAL A 709 69.21 7.60 -38.06
C VAL A 709 70.19 7.29 -36.92
N PRO A 710 70.92 8.30 -36.40
CA PRO A 710 71.96 8.09 -35.39
C PRO A 710 71.48 7.45 -34.08
N GLU A 711 70.21 7.67 -33.73
CA GLU A 711 69.59 7.16 -32.51
C GLU A 711 68.93 5.78 -32.70
N ASP A 712 69.12 5.10 -33.84
CA ASP A 712 68.51 3.79 -34.07
C ASP A 712 69.12 2.72 -33.16
N GLY A 713 68.36 2.35 -32.14
CA GLY A 713 68.77 1.38 -31.12
C GLY A 713 69.08 0.00 -31.68
N PRO A 714 68.21 -0.62 -32.50
CA PRO A 714 68.45 -1.96 -33.04
C PRO A 714 69.70 -2.06 -33.93
N ALA A 715 69.96 -1.08 -34.81
CA ALA A 715 71.18 -1.11 -35.63
C ALA A 715 72.43 -1.03 -34.76
N ARG A 716 72.41 -0.19 -33.70
CA ARG A 716 73.50 -0.09 -32.73
C ARG A 716 73.69 -1.37 -31.92
N PHE A 717 72.60 -2.04 -31.54
CA PHE A 717 72.63 -3.33 -30.85
C PHE A 717 73.33 -4.40 -31.70
N TYR A 718 72.93 -4.56 -32.96
CA TYR A 718 73.53 -5.55 -33.86
C TYR A 718 74.98 -5.24 -34.20
N LEU A 719 75.37 -3.97 -34.34
CA LEU A 719 76.79 -3.61 -34.54
C LEU A 719 77.66 -4.03 -33.36
N LYS A 720 77.22 -3.72 -32.12
CA LYS A 720 77.93 -4.18 -30.90
C LYS A 720 77.98 -5.71 -30.82
N LEU A 721 76.92 -6.38 -31.24
CA LEU A 721 76.87 -7.85 -31.25
C LEU A 721 77.87 -8.44 -32.26
N ILE A 722 77.96 -7.87 -33.45
CA ILE A 722 78.95 -8.25 -34.48
C ILE A 722 80.38 -7.97 -33.99
N GLU A 723 80.62 -6.82 -33.35
CA GLU A 723 81.92 -6.50 -32.73
C GLU A 723 82.32 -7.51 -31.66
N ARG A 724 81.36 -8.00 -30.86
CA ARG A 724 81.60 -9.06 -29.87
C ARG A 724 81.97 -10.39 -30.55
N TYR A 725 81.33 -10.74 -31.66
CA TYR A 725 81.62 -11.98 -32.39
C TYR A 725 82.96 -11.97 -33.13
N ASP A 726 83.55 -10.79 -33.40
CA ASP A 726 84.94 -10.71 -33.87
C ASP A 726 85.95 -11.14 -32.79
N ILE A 727 85.59 -10.97 -31.51
CA ILE A 727 86.44 -11.28 -30.35
C ILE A 727 86.19 -12.71 -29.86
N ASP A 728 84.92 -13.15 -29.83
CA ASP A 728 84.49 -14.48 -29.40
C ASP A 728 83.46 -15.05 -30.39
N PRO A 729 83.91 -15.75 -31.45
CA PRO A 729 83.02 -16.26 -32.49
C PRO A 729 82.09 -17.35 -31.92
N PRO A 730 80.81 -17.41 -32.34
CA PRO A 730 79.85 -18.35 -31.77
C PRO A 730 80.27 -19.81 -31.99
N VAL A 731 80.65 -20.49 -30.89
CA VAL A 731 81.25 -21.85 -30.87
C VAL A 731 80.20 -22.98 -30.97
N HIS A 732 78.90 -22.66 -30.85
CA HIS A 732 77.80 -23.62 -31.00
C HIS A 732 76.96 -23.33 -32.25
N SER A 733 76.33 -24.38 -32.81
CA SER A 733 75.55 -24.38 -34.05
C SER A 733 74.77 -23.08 -34.27
N TRP A 734 75.12 -22.36 -35.33
CA TRP A 734 74.44 -21.12 -35.71
C TRP A 734 73.01 -21.42 -36.14
N ASN A 735 72.09 -21.19 -35.21
CA ASN A 735 70.66 -21.29 -35.43
C ASN A 735 70.15 -19.98 -36.04
N GLU A 736 70.53 -19.71 -37.30
CA GLU A 736 69.96 -18.65 -38.14
C GLU A 736 69.94 -17.24 -37.50
N GLY A 737 70.97 -16.89 -36.71
CA GLY A 737 71.10 -15.57 -36.08
C GLY A 737 70.30 -15.40 -34.78
N LEU A 738 70.03 -16.49 -34.04
CA LEU A 738 69.41 -16.44 -32.72
C LEU A 738 70.24 -15.60 -31.71
N VAL A 739 69.59 -14.60 -31.11
CA VAL A 739 70.18 -13.75 -30.08
C VAL A 739 69.78 -14.24 -28.68
N HIS A 740 70.77 -14.53 -27.83
CA HIS A 740 70.55 -14.90 -26.43
C HIS A 740 70.58 -13.65 -25.55
N ILE A 741 69.49 -13.41 -24.81
CA ILE A 741 69.44 -12.35 -23.80
C ILE A 741 69.71 -13.00 -22.45
N GLU A 742 70.91 -12.79 -21.90
CA GLU A 742 71.25 -13.20 -20.54
C GLU A 742 70.44 -12.34 -19.56
N GLY A 743 69.65 -12.99 -18.71
CA GLY A 743 69.04 -12.31 -17.56
C GLY A 743 70.14 -11.93 -16.58
N LYS A 744 70.13 -10.69 -16.10
CA LYS A 744 70.95 -10.32 -14.94
C LYS A 744 70.47 -11.03 -13.68
#